data_AF-A0A4R3UPX3-F1
#
_entry.id   AF-A0A4R3UPX3-F1
#
_cell.length_a   1.000
_cell.length_b   1.000
_cell.length_c   1.000
_cell.angle_alpha   90.00
_cell.angle_beta   90.00
_cell.angle_gamma   90.00
#
_symmetry.space_group_name_H-M   'P 1'
#
loop_
_entity.id
_entity.type
_entity.pdbx_description
1 polymer ?
#
loop_
_entity_poly.entity_id
_entity_poly.type
_entity_poly.pdbx_seq_one_letter_code
_entity_poly.pdbx_strand_id
1 'polypeptide(L)'
;MRTMLQPCRGVWSVAGALVVAALASSCGGGHGGSTGTLQDSGPQQTSLQVQASDDDGDTLSYQWRVTGGTIENRNSSSTVWTLPPGPGLHFAYVMVSDGRGGHAEQQYAVSSDTVDNPQPAASPASYSPPAVAAADEFDGASIRLRLYQAEATDFAAGSGPALRRRIYLPDVTVQVMDGGTQVFAGRTDLGGEIVLPRLPSGKTYQLTCSDAQGVALSGCPASLDPANDSYSESSQGLQIPAAVAAQRNLHLFGHVGLADGSVCTTENGFFDVATSATVQLQQADGTPASETVHVNRYGDYFIAASVPVSGTQFQLKLSCEGYQVSQNLTAPAGGFLGSAGTIELSIVIPNKRPVIQKMVAVGPDGSLRGRMISALPGQASNALPGATQFLSYKGLDTKLSACNYYKGLGAVKDCDAQGNMQGAITLDDWLRANQLGKYAGSNAVASATYINQRDLNLVRRMSATQLAADHLAFNVCNHPGPDGQTQAEVDARIDTGLADDNRVACVAMEYSSVPGRNGGKPFTKFFTFAPDGSLLASINLDQRGEKYMPGTCVACHGGSQYAGRFPEKGNATPYLGANFLPFDTNNYLFSSHAGLDEAAQAAAIKQLNMLVLATAPSTSTQNLIAGWYAKDGTNVDKQYLPPAWAGFDPASRGINATQADASKFYLNVVATSCRTCHAAMRDNFDWDGKEAGATFPRLLGFSGSPKLCGGSEDVAINASMPNALISRDHLHDKLVADPALATLMQAFMGCSDPAPDPAYPKR
;
A
#
# COMPACT_ATOMS: atom_id res chain seq x y z
N MET A 1 -15.25 101.49 2.34
CA MET A 1 -14.01 101.28 3.12
C MET A 1 -13.91 99.76 3.33
N ARG A 2 -12.84 99.01 2.98
CA ARG A 2 -11.41 99.07 3.40
C ARG A 2 -11.29 98.99 4.93
N THR A 3 -10.51 98.11 5.58
CA THR A 3 -9.52 97.03 5.24
C THR A 3 -9.30 96.21 6.55
N MET A 4 -8.73 95.00 6.72
CA MET A 4 -8.07 93.85 6.02
C MET A 4 -7.99 92.71 7.11
N LEU A 5 -7.39 91.50 7.11
CA LEU A 5 -6.74 90.42 6.28
C LEU A 5 -6.64 89.18 7.24
N GLN A 6 -6.31 87.90 6.97
CA GLN A 6 -5.98 87.03 5.81
C GLN A 6 -6.36 85.56 6.19
N PRO A 7 -6.64 84.61 5.26
CA PRO A 7 -7.16 83.26 5.58
C PRO A 7 -6.08 82.12 5.49
N CYS A 8 -6.30 80.80 5.70
CA CYS A 8 -7.46 79.95 5.33
C CYS A 8 -7.59 78.60 6.12
N ARG A 9 -8.85 78.23 6.44
CA ARG A 9 -9.61 76.93 6.30
C ARG A 9 -8.86 75.58 6.30
N GLY A 10 -9.39 74.45 6.84
CA GLY A 10 -10.74 74.08 7.35
C GLY A 10 -11.47 73.05 6.43
N VAL A 11 -12.37 72.13 6.86
CA VAL A 11 -13.11 71.93 8.14
C VAL A 11 -13.49 70.42 8.36
N TRP A 12 -13.95 70.09 9.59
CA TRP A 12 -14.48 68.87 10.28
C TRP A 12 -15.68 68.08 9.66
N SER A 13 -16.17 66.91 10.17
CA SER A 13 -16.79 66.65 11.53
C SER A 13 -17.02 65.14 11.89
N VAL A 14 -16.75 64.65 13.14
CA VAL A 14 -17.67 64.40 14.34
C VAL A 14 -18.60 63.16 14.23
N ALA A 15 -18.85 62.23 15.19
CA ALA A 15 -18.30 61.72 16.49
C ALA A 15 -19.07 60.39 16.84
N GLY A 16 -18.98 59.62 17.95
CA GLY A 16 -18.34 59.63 19.30
C GLY A 16 -18.21 58.17 19.88
N ALA A 17 -17.80 57.84 21.12
CA ALA A 17 -18.42 57.99 22.47
C ALA A 17 -19.63 57.03 22.76
N LEU A 18 -19.85 56.30 23.88
CA LEU A 18 -19.19 55.85 25.18
C LEU A 18 -20.07 54.65 25.76
N VAL A 19 -19.97 53.93 26.92
CA VAL A 19 -19.21 53.93 28.21
C VAL A 19 -19.30 52.55 28.99
N VAL A 20 -18.32 52.20 29.85
CA VAL A 20 -18.23 51.31 31.08
C VAL A 20 -18.95 49.92 31.26
N ALA A 21 -18.11 48.86 31.31
CA ALA A 21 -17.99 47.66 32.19
C ALA A 21 -19.12 47.01 33.06
N ALA A 22 -19.19 45.65 33.06
CA ALA A 22 -18.85 44.72 34.18
C ALA A 22 -19.69 43.41 34.35
N LEU A 23 -18.99 42.26 34.50
CA LEU A 23 -19.33 40.97 35.18
C LEU A 23 -20.36 39.94 34.62
N ALA A 24 -19.80 38.75 34.29
CA ALA A 24 -20.21 37.39 34.68
C ALA A 24 -21.25 36.52 33.89
N SER A 25 -20.70 35.47 33.25
CA SER A 25 -21.16 34.05 33.20
C SER A 25 -22.13 33.52 32.11
N SER A 26 -21.93 32.23 31.79
CA SER A 26 -22.87 31.24 31.22
C SER A 26 -23.22 31.20 29.71
N CYS A 27 -22.54 30.28 29.00
CA CYS A 27 -23.05 29.35 27.97
C CYS A 27 -23.58 29.85 26.60
N GLY A 28 -23.19 29.12 25.55
CA GLY A 28 -23.58 29.33 24.14
C GLY A 28 -22.70 30.36 23.41
N GLY A 29 -22.32 30.17 22.15
CA GLY A 29 -22.56 29.03 21.27
C GLY A 29 -22.36 29.42 19.80
N GLY A 30 -21.15 29.28 19.24
CA GLY A 30 -20.86 29.67 17.86
C GLY A 30 -19.42 29.39 17.46
N HIS A 31 -19.17 28.25 16.80
CA HIS A 31 -17.85 27.86 16.32
C HIS A 31 -17.53 28.54 14.97
N GLY A 32 -17.14 29.82 15.03
CA GLY A 32 -16.55 30.53 13.90
C GLY A 32 -15.08 30.13 13.68
N GLY A 33 -14.83 28.93 13.16
CA GLY A 33 -13.49 28.55 12.70
C GLY A 33 -13.06 29.41 11.51
N SER A 34 -11.80 29.85 11.48
CA SER A 34 -11.30 30.70 10.38
C SER A 34 -11.43 29.99 9.03
N THR A 35 -11.89 30.73 8.01
CA THR A 35 -12.04 30.24 6.63
C THR A 35 -10.74 30.30 5.82
N GLY A 36 -9.61 30.66 6.45
CA GLY A 36 -8.29 30.62 5.83
C GLY A 36 -7.98 31.80 4.91
N THR A 37 -8.09 33.03 5.43
CA THR A 37 -7.54 34.22 4.77
C THR A 37 -5.99 34.19 4.79
N LEU A 38 -5.36 34.81 3.79
CA LEU A 38 -3.89 34.87 3.63
C LEU A 38 -3.16 35.78 4.65
N GLN A 39 -3.78 36.13 5.79
CA GLN A 39 -3.42 37.33 6.57
C GLN A 39 -3.12 37.15 8.07
N ASP A 40 -3.42 35.99 8.66
CA ASP A 40 -3.15 35.71 10.08
C ASP A 40 -2.02 34.66 10.26
N SER A 41 -1.08 34.61 9.31
CA SER A 41 -0.19 33.46 9.11
C SER A 41 1.20 33.84 8.58
N GLY A 42 2.24 33.16 9.08
CA GLY A 42 3.66 33.44 8.79
C GLY A 42 4.18 32.82 7.48
N PRO A 43 5.46 33.03 7.10
CA PRO A 43 6.02 32.58 5.82
C PRO A 43 5.94 31.05 5.57
N GLN A 44 5.81 30.29 6.66
CA GLN A 44 5.79 28.82 6.73
C GLN A 44 4.38 28.23 6.53
N GLN A 45 3.34 29.04 6.65
CA GLN A 45 1.95 28.63 6.41
C GLN A 45 1.60 28.73 4.93
N THR A 46 0.74 27.83 4.48
CA THR A 46 0.35 27.67 3.07
C THR A 46 -1.16 27.42 3.01
N SER A 47 -1.89 28.23 2.23
CA SER A 47 -3.34 28.03 2.00
C SER A 47 -3.54 26.86 1.04
N LEU A 48 -4.24 25.82 1.48
CA LEU A 48 -4.68 24.70 0.66
C LEU A 48 -6.12 24.91 0.24
N GLN A 49 -6.42 24.70 -1.04
CA GLN A 49 -7.78 24.80 -1.59
C GLN A 49 -8.03 23.65 -2.56
N VAL A 50 -9.17 22.97 -2.43
CA VAL A 50 -9.63 21.93 -3.36
C VAL A 50 -10.93 22.37 -4.05
N GLN A 51 -10.98 22.13 -5.36
CA GLN A 51 -12.17 22.22 -6.19
C GLN A 51 -12.58 20.78 -6.54
N ALA A 52 -13.70 20.35 -5.96
CA ALA A 52 -14.35 19.09 -6.29
C ALA A 52 -15.77 19.35 -6.78
N SER A 53 -16.30 18.43 -7.59
CA SER A 53 -17.69 18.45 -8.05
C SER A 53 -18.36 17.12 -7.79
N ASP A 54 -19.61 17.18 -7.34
CA ASP A 54 -20.52 16.05 -7.42
C ASP A 54 -21.27 16.06 -8.75
N ASP A 55 -21.54 14.88 -9.30
CA ASP A 55 -22.11 14.69 -10.63
C ASP A 55 -23.62 14.41 -10.58
N ASP A 56 -24.17 14.09 -9.41
CA ASP A 56 -25.58 13.78 -9.15
C ASP A 56 -26.27 14.81 -8.21
N GLY A 57 -25.48 15.71 -7.60
CA GLY A 57 -25.91 16.91 -6.87
C GLY A 57 -25.70 16.87 -5.36
N ASP A 58 -24.92 15.92 -4.85
CA ASP A 58 -24.79 15.68 -3.41
C ASP A 58 -23.80 16.59 -2.66
N THR A 59 -23.96 16.64 -1.34
CA THR A 59 -23.27 17.61 -0.48
C THR A 59 -21.90 17.10 -0.05
N LEU A 60 -20.88 17.55 -0.78
CA LEU A 60 -19.49 17.15 -0.52
C LEU A 60 -19.00 17.52 0.88
N SER A 61 -18.51 16.51 1.58
CA SER A 61 -17.72 16.60 2.80
C SER A 61 -16.23 16.43 2.48
N TYR A 62 -15.36 16.97 3.34
CA TYR A 62 -13.92 17.01 3.14
C TYR A 62 -13.20 16.47 4.37
N GLN A 63 -12.07 15.81 4.17
CA GLN A 63 -11.16 15.44 5.24
C GLN A 63 -9.71 15.66 4.79
N TRP A 64 -8.93 16.45 5.52
CA TRP A 64 -7.51 16.70 5.23
C TRP A 64 -6.56 15.88 6.11
N ARG A 65 -5.43 15.48 5.53
CA ARG A 65 -4.27 14.85 6.19
C ARG A 65 -2.96 15.38 5.59
N VAL A 66 -1.87 15.28 6.33
CA VAL A 66 -0.50 15.65 5.91
C VAL A 66 0.50 14.65 6.49
N THR A 67 1.62 14.42 5.81
CA THR A 67 2.72 13.58 6.33
C THR A 67 3.57 14.28 7.39
N GLY A 68 3.50 15.62 7.48
CA GLY A 68 4.16 16.40 8.51
C GLY A 68 3.56 17.80 8.66
N GLY A 69 3.88 18.47 9.77
CA GLY A 69 3.33 19.78 10.10
C GLY A 69 1.89 19.70 10.62
N THR A 70 1.13 20.81 10.54
CA THR A 70 -0.22 20.90 11.11
C THR A 70 -1.22 21.56 10.17
N ILE A 71 -2.44 21.02 10.12
CA ILE A 71 -3.58 21.58 9.40
C ILE A 71 -4.60 22.12 10.41
N GLU A 72 -5.08 23.34 10.17
CA GLU A 72 -6.00 24.07 11.05
C GLU A 72 -7.44 23.54 10.95
N ASN A 73 -8.07 23.57 9.77
CA ASN A 73 -9.43 23.07 9.56
C ASN A 73 -9.41 21.84 8.65
N ARG A 74 -9.56 20.65 9.23
CA ARG A 74 -9.52 19.41 8.45
C ARG A 74 -10.78 19.14 7.62
N ASN A 75 -11.88 19.89 7.81
CA ASN A 75 -13.21 19.50 7.34
C ASN A 75 -13.84 20.54 6.40
N SER A 76 -13.05 21.13 5.50
CA SER A 76 -13.44 22.24 4.62
C SER A 76 -12.75 22.13 3.25
N SER A 77 -13.33 22.73 2.20
CA SER A 77 -12.70 22.82 0.88
C SER A 77 -11.49 23.77 0.84
N SER A 78 -11.33 24.63 1.84
CA SER A 78 -10.12 25.42 2.11
C SER A 78 -9.60 25.20 3.54
N THR A 79 -8.28 25.22 3.70
CA THR A 79 -7.61 25.23 5.02
C THR A 79 -6.23 25.88 4.93
N VAL A 80 -5.60 26.14 6.07
CA VAL A 80 -4.18 26.47 6.18
C VAL A 80 -3.39 25.23 6.65
N TRP A 81 -2.20 25.04 6.10
CA TRP A 81 -1.19 24.06 6.50
C TRP A 81 0.10 24.78 6.91
N THR A 82 0.57 24.56 8.13
CA THR A 82 1.92 24.93 8.57
C THR A 82 2.88 23.80 8.19
N LEU A 83 3.84 24.09 7.32
CA LEU A 83 4.83 23.11 6.85
C LEU A 83 5.78 22.67 7.98
N PRO A 84 6.35 21.45 7.91
CA PRO A 84 7.52 21.07 8.71
C PRO A 84 8.69 22.04 8.53
N PRO A 85 9.60 22.12 9.52
CA PRO A 85 10.81 22.91 9.40
C PRO A 85 11.93 22.15 8.66
N GLY A 86 12.71 22.86 7.86
CA GLY A 86 13.71 22.31 6.94
C GLY A 86 13.23 22.21 5.49
N PRO A 87 14.17 22.04 4.54
CA PRO A 87 13.89 21.88 3.11
C PRO A 87 13.36 20.47 2.77
N GLY A 88 12.85 20.31 1.56
CA GLY A 88 12.33 19.07 1.00
C GLY A 88 10.90 19.15 0.46
N LEU A 89 10.36 17.99 0.10
CA LEU A 89 9.04 17.84 -0.51
C LEU A 89 8.06 17.19 0.49
N HIS A 90 7.09 17.97 0.94
CA HIS A 90 6.07 17.55 1.89
C HIS A 90 4.74 17.27 1.18
N PHE A 91 3.90 16.41 1.76
CA PHE A 91 2.64 15.97 1.13
C PHE A 91 1.41 16.30 1.97
N ALA A 92 0.45 16.95 1.33
CA ALA A 92 -0.92 17.09 1.79
C ALA A 92 -1.84 16.16 0.99
N TYR A 93 -2.87 15.67 1.65
CA TYR A 93 -3.88 14.79 1.07
C TYR A 93 -5.28 15.27 1.47
N VAL A 94 -6.22 15.22 0.54
CA VAL A 94 -7.65 15.41 0.81
C VAL A 94 -8.44 14.20 0.37
N MET A 95 -9.33 13.74 1.24
CA MET A 95 -10.42 12.83 0.90
C MET A 95 -11.71 13.64 0.82
N VAL A 96 -12.50 13.39 -0.22
CA VAL A 96 -13.80 14.03 -0.49
C VAL A 96 -14.85 12.93 -0.56
N SER A 97 -15.95 13.10 0.16
CA SER A 97 -17.06 12.13 0.22
C SER A 97 -18.41 12.80 0.01
N ASP A 98 -19.27 12.15 -0.78
CA ASP A 98 -20.65 12.57 -1.07
C ASP A 98 -21.67 12.17 0.01
N GLY A 99 -21.28 11.31 0.97
CA GLY A 99 -22.18 10.74 1.98
C GLY A 99 -23.17 9.68 1.46
N ARG A 100 -22.94 9.17 0.24
CA ARG A 100 -23.69 8.10 -0.44
C ARG A 100 -22.76 7.01 -0.97
N GLY A 101 -21.61 6.82 -0.31
CA GLY A 101 -20.62 5.79 -0.62
C GLY A 101 -19.58 6.15 -1.66
N GLY A 102 -19.65 7.32 -2.29
CA GLY A 102 -18.64 7.79 -3.22
C GLY A 102 -17.54 8.58 -2.52
N HIS A 103 -16.30 8.12 -2.69
CA HIS A 103 -15.11 8.74 -2.12
C HIS A 103 -14.05 8.99 -3.21
N ALA A 104 -13.33 10.10 -3.08
CA ALA A 104 -12.16 10.40 -3.90
C ALA A 104 -11.01 10.92 -3.01
N GLU A 105 -9.78 10.48 -3.30
CA GLU A 105 -8.56 10.94 -2.64
C GLU A 105 -7.68 11.68 -3.65
N GLN A 106 -7.03 12.78 -3.23
CA GLN A 106 -6.00 13.45 -4.02
C GLN A 106 -4.81 13.88 -3.15
N GLN A 107 -3.61 13.52 -3.61
CA GLN A 107 -2.31 13.93 -3.06
C GLN A 107 -1.81 15.22 -3.73
N TYR A 108 -1.13 16.07 -2.97
CA TYR A 108 -0.47 17.29 -3.46
C TYR A 108 0.87 17.49 -2.75
N ALA A 109 1.89 17.84 -3.53
CA ALA A 109 3.26 17.98 -3.05
C ALA A 109 3.67 19.46 -3.00
N VAL A 110 4.21 19.90 -1.86
CA VAL A 110 4.71 21.26 -1.61
C VAL A 110 6.20 21.16 -1.28
N SER A 111 7.04 21.89 -2.02
CA SER A 111 8.45 22.06 -1.67
C SER A 111 8.59 23.18 -0.63
N SER A 112 9.43 22.95 0.38
CA SER A 112 9.90 23.95 1.35
C SER A 112 11.32 24.43 1.05
N ASP A 113 11.98 23.96 -0.02
CA ASP A 113 13.39 24.23 -0.35
C ASP A 113 13.71 25.74 -0.43
N THR A 114 12.74 26.54 -0.86
CA THR A 114 12.83 28.01 -1.01
C THR A 114 12.14 28.78 0.12
N VAL A 115 11.62 28.09 1.15
CA VAL A 115 10.92 28.70 2.28
C VAL A 115 11.89 28.85 3.46
N ASP A 116 12.00 30.06 4.01
CA ASP A 116 12.79 30.32 5.21
C ASP A 116 12.11 29.69 6.46
N ASN A 117 12.40 28.41 6.66
CA ASN A 117 11.91 27.60 7.76
C ASN A 117 13.09 26.79 8.35
N PRO A 118 13.97 27.40 9.16
CA PRO A 118 15.20 26.76 9.61
C PRO A 118 14.90 25.56 10.51
N GLN A 119 15.43 24.39 10.14
CA GLN A 119 15.29 23.16 10.91
C GLN A 119 15.94 23.28 12.30
N PRO A 120 15.19 23.11 13.41
CA PRO A 120 15.77 23.10 14.74
C PRO A 120 16.79 21.96 14.91
N ALA A 121 17.91 22.25 15.57
CA ALA A 121 18.88 21.23 15.93
C ALA A 121 18.27 20.27 16.97
N ALA A 122 17.98 19.04 16.56
CA ALA A 122 17.54 17.99 17.47
C ALA A 122 18.63 17.65 18.50
N SER A 123 18.23 17.44 19.75
CA SER A 123 19.11 16.83 20.76
C SER A 123 19.27 15.35 20.44
N PRO A 124 20.50 14.79 20.41
CA PRO A 124 20.71 13.41 19.98
C PRO A 124 19.91 12.41 20.81
N ALA A 125 19.20 11.51 20.11
CA ALA A 125 18.29 10.54 20.66
C ALA A 125 18.78 9.10 20.43
N SER A 126 18.65 8.26 21.46
CA SER A 126 18.88 6.82 21.39
C SER A 126 18.07 6.13 22.47
N TYR A 127 17.42 5.02 22.13
CA TYR A 127 16.59 4.26 23.06
C TYR A 127 16.96 2.78 22.99
N SER A 128 17.01 2.13 24.15
CA SER A 128 17.10 0.67 24.18
C SER A 128 15.78 0.05 23.70
N PRO A 129 15.81 -1.03 22.90
CA PRO A 129 14.61 -1.82 22.64
C PRO A 129 14.04 -2.35 23.98
N PRO A 130 12.72 -2.60 24.08
CA PRO A 130 12.14 -3.30 25.21
C PRO A 130 12.86 -4.63 25.46
N ALA A 131 13.25 -4.86 26.72
CA ALA A 131 13.87 -6.11 27.14
C ALA A 131 12.82 -7.23 27.11
N VAL A 132 13.02 -8.20 26.24
CA VAL A 132 12.19 -9.39 26.08
C VAL A 132 13.07 -10.62 26.32
N ALA A 133 12.61 -11.59 27.10
CA ALA A 133 13.32 -12.86 27.22
C ALA A 133 13.07 -13.71 25.97
N ALA A 134 14.03 -14.53 25.54
CA ALA A 134 13.91 -15.31 24.29
C ALA A 134 12.77 -16.35 24.27
N ALA A 135 12.15 -16.65 25.41
CA ALA A 135 10.93 -17.47 25.50
C ALA A 135 9.62 -16.65 25.43
N ASP A 136 9.70 -15.33 25.67
CA ASP A 136 8.60 -14.38 25.61
C ASP A 136 8.59 -13.57 24.30
N GLU A 137 9.65 -13.67 23.47
CA GLU A 137 9.68 -13.08 22.13
C GLU A 137 8.83 -13.91 21.17
N PHE A 138 7.82 -13.25 20.61
CA PHE A 138 7.01 -13.78 19.53
C PHE A 138 7.82 -13.64 18.22
N ASP A 139 8.61 -14.66 17.88
CA ASP A 139 9.35 -14.73 16.62
C ASP A 139 8.40 -14.95 15.42
N GLY A 140 8.84 -14.71 14.17
CA GLY A 140 8.29 -15.29 12.93
C GLY A 140 6.93 -14.89 12.36
N ALA A 141 6.61 -15.49 11.20
CA ALA A 141 5.41 -15.21 10.41
C ALA A 141 4.09 -15.58 11.10
N SER A 142 3.16 -14.61 11.09
CA SER A 142 1.73 -14.81 11.23
C SER A 142 1.17 -15.76 10.16
N ILE A 143 0.11 -16.51 10.48
CA ILE A 143 -0.64 -17.28 9.47
C ILE A 143 -1.74 -16.39 8.91
N ARG A 144 -1.63 -15.97 7.65
CA ARG A 144 -2.70 -15.21 6.97
C ARG A 144 -3.70 -16.18 6.34
N LEU A 145 -4.96 -16.09 6.76
CA LEU A 145 -6.08 -16.83 6.17
C LEU A 145 -6.94 -15.85 5.37
N ARG A 146 -7.58 -16.32 4.29
CA ARG A 146 -8.59 -15.56 3.55
C ARG A 146 -9.80 -16.44 3.27
N LEU A 147 -10.94 -16.09 3.84
CA LEU A 147 -12.14 -16.90 3.84
C LEU A 147 -13.07 -16.45 2.70
N TYR A 148 -13.56 -17.40 1.91
CA TYR A 148 -14.47 -17.13 0.80
C TYR A 148 -15.55 -18.20 0.67
N GLN A 149 -16.69 -17.81 0.10
CA GLN A 149 -17.84 -18.68 -0.11
C GLN A 149 -17.49 -19.84 -1.06
N ALA A 150 -17.79 -21.06 -0.64
CA ALA A 150 -17.49 -22.28 -1.40
C ALA A 150 -18.47 -22.54 -2.56
N GLU A 151 -19.60 -21.83 -2.60
CA GLU A 151 -20.68 -22.06 -3.56
C GLU A 151 -20.47 -21.41 -4.94
N ALA A 152 -21.15 -22.01 -5.91
CA ALA A 152 -21.11 -21.65 -7.32
C ALA A 152 -21.74 -20.28 -7.61
N THR A 153 -20.94 -19.23 -7.44
CA THR A 153 -21.29 -17.83 -7.68
C THR A 153 -20.90 -17.41 -9.11
N ASP A 154 -21.86 -17.45 -10.04
CA ASP A 154 -21.72 -17.06 -11.46
C ASP A 154 -22.53 -15.77 -11.71
N PHE A 155 -21.85 -14.65 -11.97
CA PHE A 155 -22.49 -13.34 -12.17
C PHE A 155 -22.93 -13.12 -13.63
N ALA A 156 -24.12 -12.58 -13.84
CA ALA A 156 -24.68 -12.33 -15.17
C ALA A 156 -23.98 -11.16 -15.89
N ALA A 157 -23.11 -11.47 -16.85
CA ALA A 157 -22.29 -10.50 -17.60
C ALA A 157 -23.08 -9.72 -18.68
N GLY A 158 -24.24 -9.17 -18.34
CA GLY A 158 -25.13 -8.45 -19.25
C GLY A 158 -25.65 -9.34 -20.38
N SER A 159 -25.10 -9.18 -21.59
CA SER A 159 -25.40 -10.02 -22.76
C SER A 159 -24.40 -11.15 -23.01
N GLY A 160 -23.36 -11.26 -22.17
CA GLY A 160 -22.37 -12.34 -22.22
C GLY A 160 -22.79 -13.61 -21.45
N PRO A 161 -21.99 -14.68 -21.50
CA PRO A 161 -22.13 -15.81 -20.59
C PRO A 161 -21.89 -15.37 -19.14
N ALA A 162 -22.50 -16.03 -18.15
CA ALA A 162 -22.25 -15.74 -16.75
C ALA A 162 -20.81 -16.10 -16.33
N LEU A 163 -20.25 -15.37 -15.36
CA LEU A 163 -18.82 -15.38 -15.05
C LEU A 163 -18.59 -15.69 -13.56
N ARG A 164 -17.92 -16.82 -13.30
CA ARG A 164 -17.51 -17.28 -11.96
C ARG A 164 -16.63 -16.23 -11.26
N ARG A 165 -16.96 -15.92 -10.01
CA ARG A 165 -16.21 -14.99 -9.16
C ARG A 165 -16.35 -15.38 -7.69
N ARG A 166 -15.23 -15.55 -6.98
CA ARG A 166 -15.23 -15.80 -5.53
C ARG A 166 -15.76 -14.60 -4.76
N ILE A 167 -16.60 -14.85 -3.76
CA ILE A 167 -17.05 -13.84 -2.80
C ILE A 167 -16.31 -14.06 -1.48
N TYR A 168 -15.46 -13.10 -1.11
CA TYR A 168 -14.76 -13.10 0.18
C TYR A 168 -15.70 -12.68 1.31
N LEU A 169 -15.52 -13.28 2.49
CA LEU A 169 -16.47 -13.21 3.61
C LEU A 169 -15.92 -12.35 4.76
N PRO A 170 -16.42 -11.11 4.97
CA PRO A 170 -16.11 -10.29 6.15
C PRO A 170 -16.77 -10.84 7.43
N ASP A 171 -16.36 -10.31 8.58
CA ASP A 171 -16.93 -10.57 9.92
C ASP A 171 -16.88 -12.02 10.45
N VAL A 172 -16.40 -12.98 9.65
CA VAL A 172 -16.24 -14.37 10.07
C VAL A 172 -15.31 -14.41 11.27
N THR A 173 -15.86 -14.84 12.40
CA THR A 173 -15.12 -14.91 13.66
C THR A 173 -14.29 -16.19 13.67
N VAL A 174 -12.99 -16.06 13.84
CA VAL A 174 -12.03 -17.17 13.80
C VAL A 174 -11.32 -17.26 15.15
N GLN A 175 -11.30 -18.46 15.72
CA GLN A 175 -10.68 -18.77 17.00
C GLN A 175 -9.63 -19.88 16.84
N VAL A 176 -8.56 -19.81 17.62
CA VAL A 176 -7.49 -20.82 17.66
C VAL A 176 -7.34 -21.34 19.09
N MET A 177 -7.34 -22.66 19.25
CA MET A 177 -7.22 -23.34 20.54
C MET A 177 -5.96 -24.22 20.60
N ASP A 178 -5.23 -24.14 21.71
CA ASP A 178 -4.13 -25.05 22.10
C ASP A 178 -4.57 -25.85 23.33
N GLY A 179 -4.77 -27.17 23.18
CA GLY A 179 -5.20 -28.05 24.28
C GLY A 179 -6.51 -27.66 24.97
N GLY A 180 -7.39 -26.90 24.31
CA GLY A 180 -8.62 -26.34 24.89
C GLY A 180 -8.48 -24.92 25.48
N THR A 181 -7.30 -24.31 25.43
CA THR A 181 -7.07 -22.91 25.78
C THR A 181 -7.15 -22.05 24.53
N GLN A 182 -7.94 -20.97 24.53
CA GLN A 182 -8.00 -20.02 23.41
C GLN A 182 -6.70 -19.20 23.36
N VAL A 183 -5.91 -19.38 22.30
CA VAL A 183 -4.66 -18.63 22.06
C VAL A 183 -4.85 -17.46 21.09
N PHE A 184 -5.93 -17.46 20.31
CA PHE A 184 -6.34 -16.33 19.48
C PHE A 184 -7.84 -16.29 19.25
N ALA A 185 -8.40 -15.10 19.09
CA ALA A 185 -9.71 -14.86 18.49
C ALA A 185 -9.71 -13.51 17.74
N GLY A 186 -10.37 -13.45 16.59
CA GLY A 186 -10.55 -12.23 15.79
C GLY A 186 -11.62 -12.40 14.73
N ARG A 187 -11.74 -11.43 13.81
CA ARG A 187 -12.66 -11.46 12.66
C ARG A 187 -11.92 -11.20 11.36
N THR A 188 -12.51 -11.62 10.24
CA THR A 188 -12.05 -11.25 8.90
C THR A 188 -12.39 -9.79 8.57
N ASP A 189 -11.48 -9.12 7.86
CA ASP A 189 -11.66 -7.78 7.31
C ASP A 189 -12.58 -7.75 6.07
N LEU A 190 -12.78 -6.58 5.45
CA LEU A 190 -13.58 -6.47 4.22
C LEU A 190 -12.94 -7.14 3.00
N GLY A 191 -11.70 -7.62 3.09
CA GLY A 191 -11.09 -8.55 2.14
C GLY A 191 -11.36 -10.03 2.41
N GLY A 192 -12.10 -10.34 3.47
CA GLY A 192 -12.22 -11.69 4.02
C GLY A 192 -10.94 -12.21 4.66
N GLU A 193 -9.97 -11.35 4.99
CA GLU A 193 -8.65 -11.74 5.48
C GLU A 193 -8.55 -11.66 7.00
N ILE A 194 -7.82 -12.59 7.61
CA ILE A 194 -7.43 -12.52 9.01
C ILE A 194 -5.98 -12.97 9.20
N VAL A 195 -5.30 -12.29 10.13
CA VAL A 195 -3.89 -12.51 10.47
C VAL A 195 -3.84 -13.21 11.84
N LEU A 196 -3.59 -14.52 11.85
CA LEU A 196 -3.38 -15.25 13.08
C LEU A 196 -1.95 -15.00 13.60
N PRO A 197 -1.73 -14.89 14.93
CA PRO A 197 -0.38 -14.90 15.49
C PRO A 197 0.38 -16.17 15.05
N ARG A 198 1.73 -16.12 14.97
CA ARG A 198 2.55 -17.32 14.92
C ARG A 198 2.18 -18.21 16.09
N LEU A 199 1.80 -19.42 15.74
CA LEU A 199 1.57 -20.51 16.65
C LEU A 199 2.87 -21.35 16.69
N PRO A 200 3.41 -21.70 17.87
CA PRO A 200 4.61 -22.53 17.97
C PRO A 200 4.56 -23.82 17.13
N SER A 201 5.59 -24.05 16.32
CA SER A 201 5.69 -25.23 15.46
C SER A 201 5.96 -26.51 16.26
N GLY A 202 5.65 -27.67 15.68
CA GLY A 202 5.68 -28.97 16.38
C GLY A 202 4.46 -29.22 17.28
N LYS A 203 3.46 -28.35 17.23
CA LYS A 203 2.12 -28.51 17.80
C LYS A 203 1.06 -28.42 16.70
N THR A 204 -0.09 -29.05 16.93
CA THR A 204 -1.29 -28.90 16.11
C THR A 204 -2.33 -28.12 16.90
N TYR A 205 -2.92 -27.10 16.28
CA TYR A 205 -3.93 -26.22 16.89
C TYR A 205 -5.31 -26.54 16.32
N GLN A 206 -6.36 -26.35 17.12
CA GLN A 206 -7.73 -26.44 16.61
C GLN A 206 -8.15 -25.06 16.12
N LEU A 207 -8.63 -24.97 14.88
CA LEU A 207 -9.20 -23.75 14.31
C LEU A 207 -10.72 -23.93 14.26
N THR A 208 -11.45 -22.95 14.79
CA THR A 208 -12.91 -22.88 14.67
C THR A 208 -13.32 -21.55 14.03
N CYS A 209 -14.37 -21.59 13.23
CA CYS A 209 -14.92 -20.43 12.55
C CYS A 209 -16.42 -20.34 12.86
N SER A 210 -16.93 -19.14 13.08
CA SER A 210 -18.35 -18.84 13.22
C SER A 210 -18.73 -17.61 12.40
N ASP A 211 -20.02 -17.42 12.17
CA ASP A 211 -20.54 -16.10 11.80
C ASP A 211 -20.31 -15.06 12.92
N ALA A 212 -20.87 -13.85 12.74
CA ALA A 212 -20.75 -12.76 13.69
C ALA A 212 -21.57 -12.98 14.99
N GLN A 213 -22.35 -14.06 15.07
CA GLN A 213 -23.34 -14.37 16.10
C GLN A 213 -22.97 -15.64 16.89
N GLY A 214 -22.07 -16.47 16.37
CA GLY A 214 -21.53 -17.65 17.01
C GLY A 214 -22.00 -18.99 16.42
N VAL A 215 -22.73 -19.02 15.30
CA VAL A 215 -23.08 -20.27 14.63
C VAL A 215 -21.84 -20.83 13.94
N ALA A 216 -21.48 -22.07 14.26
CA ALA A 216 -20.27 -22.70 13.74
C ALA A 216 -20.34 -22.92 12.22
N LEU A 217 -19.37 -22.36 11.50
CA LEU A 217 -19.21 -22.54 10.06
C LEU A 217 -18.35 -23.78 9.78
N SER A 218 -18.68 -24.48 8.69
CA SER A 218 -17.85 -25.56 8.16
C SER A 218 -16.76 -25.02 7.22
N GLY A 219 -15.82 -25.87 6.79
CA GLY A 219 -14.79 -25.51 5.80
C GLY A 219 -13.46 -25.02 6.38
N CYS A 220 -13.45 -24.46 7.59
CA CYS A 220 -12.20 -24.23 8.31
C CYS A 220 -11.55 -25.57 8.75
N PRO A 221 -10.23 -25.75 8.60
CA PRO A 221 -9.56 -27.01 8.92
C PRO A 221 -9.56 -27.30 10.43
N ALA A 222 -10.06 -28.46 10.84
CA ALA A 222 -10.11 -28.90 12.25
C ALA A 222 -8.73 -29.01 12.93
N SER A 223 -7.65 -28.96 12.15
CA SER A 223 -6.25 -29.02 12.59
C SER A 223 -5.39 -28.07 11.78
N LEU A 224 -4.74 -27.11 12.46
CA LEU A 224 -3.79 -26.16 11.90
C LEU A 224 -2.37 -26.54 12.34
N ASP A 225 -1.50 -26.86 11.37
CA ASP A 225 -0.07 -27.08 11.58
C ASP A 225 0.73 -25.85 11.10
N PRO A 226 1.41 -25.11 12.00
CA PRO A 226 2.18 -23.92 11.64
C PRO A 226 3.47 -24.22 10.85
N ALA A 227 3.90 -25.49 10.76
CA ALA A 227 5.09 -25.88 10.00
C ALA A 227 4.85 -26.00 8.48
N ASN A 228 3.61 -25.83 8.01
CA ASN A 228 3.29 -25.85 6.59
C ASN A 228 3.66 -24.50 5.91
N ASP A 229 4.66 -24.54 5.02
CA ASP A 229 5.22 -23.36 4.34
C ASP A 229 4.20 -22.48 3.59
N SER A 230 3.03 -23.03 3.21
CA SER A 230 1.99 -22.32 2.43
C SER A 230 1.45 -21.05 3.09
N TYR A 231 1.65 -20.85 4.40
CA TYR A 231 1.11 -19.71 5.16
C TYR A 231 1.96 -18.43 5.12
N SER A 232 3.20 -18.50 4.62
CA SER A 232 4.24 -17.47 4.85
C SER A 232 4.29 -16.33 3.81
N GLU A 233 3.85 -16.60 2.57
CA GLU A 233 4.00 -15.65 1.45
C GLU A 233 2.67 -15.06 0.96
N SER A 234 1.59 -15.83 1.04
CA SER A 234 0.24 -15.42 0.65
C SER A 234 -0.79 -15.88 1.68
N SER A 235 -1.97 -15.26 1.67
CA SER A 235 -3.14 -15.78 2.40
C SER A 235 -3.52 -17.18 1.91
N GLN A 236 -3.62 -18.16 2.81
CA GLN A 236 -4.26 -19.43 2.48
C GLN A 236 -5.77 -19.19 2.29
N GLY A 237 -6.26 -19.51 1.09
CA GLY A 237 -7.69 -19.42 0.77
C GLY A 237 -8.46 -20.57 1.42
N LEU A 238 -9.39 -20.25 2.31
CA LEU A 238 -10.31 -21.21 2.95
C LEU A 238 -11.70 -21.12 2.33
N GLN A 239 -12.22 -22.27 1.87
CA GLN A 239 -13.57 -22.40 1.34
C GLN A 239 -14.55 -22.64 2.49
N ILE A 240 -15.50 -21.73 2.67
CA ILE A 240 -16.55 -21.79 3.67
C ILE A 240 -17.87 -22.14 2.96
N PRO A 241 -18.48 -23.31 3.20
CA PRO A 241 -19.84 -23.62 2.75
C PRO A 241 -20.88 -22.84 3.56
N ALA A 242 -22.04 -22.54 2.97
CA ALA A 242 -23.15 -21.91 3.69
C ALA A 242 -23.59 -22.77 4.90
N ALA A 243 -23.53 -22.20 6.10
CA ALA A 243 -23.88 -22.90 7.33
C ALA A 243 -25.39 -22.88 7.59
N VAL A 244 -26.11 -23.79 6.93
CA VAL A 244 -27.57 -23.89 7.05
C VAL A 244 -28.06 -25.34 7.09
N ALA A 245 -29.08 -25.60 7.90
CA ALA A 245 -29.66 -26.93 8.06
C ALA A 245 -30.32 -27.42 6.76
N ALA A 246 -30.34 -28.74 6.51
CA ALA A 246 -30.66 -29.34 5.21
C ALA A 246 -32.15 -29.29 4.76
N GLN A 247 -32.93 -28.28 5.20
CA GLN A 247 -34.33 -28.07 4.83
C GLN A 247 -34.65 -26.55 4.75
N ARG A 248 -34.94 -26.04 3.54
CA ARG A 248 -35.54 -24.71 3.24
C ARG A 248 -34.64 -23.49 3.46
N ASN A 249 -33.64 -23.32 2.59
CA ASN A 249 -32.73 -22.17 2.62
C ASN A 249 -32.77 -21.38 1.31
N LEU A 250 -32.76 -20.06 1.43
CA LEU A 250 -32.49 -19.11 0.36
C LEU A 250 -31.02 -18.73 0.43
N HIS A 251 -30.30 -18.97 -0.67
CA HIS A 251 -28.91 -18.56 -0.86
C HIS A 251 -28.90 -17.43 -1.89
N LEU A 252 -28.51 -16.24 -1.46
CA LEU A 252 -28.54 -15.00 -2.23
C LEU A 252 -27.13 -14.43 -2.32
N PHE A 253 -26.73 -13.99 -3.50
CA PHE A 253 -25.46 -13.31 -3.71
C PHE A 253 -25.64 -12.14 -4.67
N GLY A 254 -24.66 -11.25 -4.74
CA GLY A 254 -24.69 -10.18 -5.73
C GLY A 254 -23.57 -9.17 -5.51
N HIS A 255 -23.57 -8.17 -6.38
CA HIS A 255 -22.64 -7.06 -6.37
C HIS A 255 -23.38 -5.74 -6.10
N VAL A 256 -22.76 -4.82 -5.37
CA VAL A 256 -23.27 -3.49 -5.03
C VAL A 256 -22.31 -2.44 -5.58
N GLY A 257 -22.65 -1.91 -6.75
CA GLY A 257 -21.88 -0.89 -7.46
C GLY A 257 -22.51 0.49 -7.40
N LEU A 258 -21.72 1.51 -7.70
CA LEU A 258 -22.11 2.88 -8.02
C LEU A 258 -22.28 3.02 -9.54
N ALA A 259 -22.96 4.09 -9.99
CA ALA A 259 -23.27 4.34 -11.39
C ALA A 259 -22.04 4.66 -12.28
N ASP A 260 -20.90 5.03 -11.69
CA ASP A 260 -19.62 5.16 -12.41
C ASP A 260 -18.95 3.79 -12.67
N GLY A 261 -19.41 2.74 -11.98
CA GLY A 261 -18.86 1.39 -11.96
C GLY A 261 -17.94 1.09 -10.77
N SER A 262 -17.87 1.96 -9.76
CA SER A 262 -17.12 1.70 -8.52
C SER A 262 -17.95 1.01 -7.44
N VAL A 263 -17.37 0.74 -6.27
CA VAL A 263 -18.07 0.07 -5.15
C VAL A 263 -18.36 1.04 -4.00
N CYS A 264 -19.49 0.86 -3.31
CA CYS A 264 -19.75 1.53 -2.03
C CYS A 264 -18.97 0.83 -0.89
N THR A 265 -17.64 0.88 -0.95
CA THR A 265 -16.73 0.45 0.11
C THR A 265 -15.43 1.25 0.04
N THR A 266 -15.02 1.87 1.15
CA THR A 266 -13.76 2.63 1.28
C THR A 266 -13.05 2.24 2.57
N GLU A 267 -11.88 1.59 2.43
CA GLU A 267 -10.94 1.32 3.52
C GLU A 267 -9.68 2.18 3.35
N ASN A 268 -9.44 3.12 4.28
CA ASN A 268 -8.27 3.99 4.26
C ASN A 268 -7.78 4.30 5.69
N GLY A 269 -6.76 3.58 6.12
CA GLY A 269 -6.17 3.71 7.46
C GLY A 269 -5.39 5.01 7.72
N PHE A 270 -5.09 5.81 6.69
CA PHE A 270 -4.44 7.12 6.85
C PHE A 270 -5.46 8.24 7.11
N PHE A 271 -6.61 8.15 6.45
CA PHE A 271 -7.77 8.99 6.72
C PHE A 271 -8.58 8.53 7.94
N ASP A 272 -8.40 7.28 8.41
CA ASP A 272 -9.24 6.67 9.46
C ASP A 272 -10.70 6.57 9.00
N VAL A 273 -10.87 6.11 7.75
CA VAL A 273 -12.16 5.89 7.08
C VAL A 273 -12.29 4.40 6.78
N ALA A 274 -13.37 3.80 7.27
CA ALA A 274 -13.77 2.43 6.98
C ALA A 274 -15.28 2.41 6.80
N THR A 275 -15.75 2.58 5.56
CA THR A 275 -17.18 2.49 5.20
C THR A 275 -17.40 1.35 4.23
N SER A 276 -18.52 0.66 4.38
CA SER A 276 -18.98 -0.38 3.45
C SER A 276 -20.49 -0.34 3.37
N ALA A 277 -21.02 -0.70 2.20
CA ALA A 277 -22.42 -1.03 2.06
C ALA A 277 -22.78 -2.22 2.95
N THR A 278 -24.03 -2.27 3.37
CA THR A 278 -24.61 -3.37 4.14
C THR A 278 -25.89 -3.86 3.48
N VAL A 279 -26.10 -5.17 3.52
CA VAL A 279 -27.28 -5.81 2.95
C VAL A 279 -27.98 -6.69 3.99
N GLN A 280 -29.30 -6.70 3.97
CA GLN A 280 -30.12 -7.55 4.84
C GLN A 280 -31.33 -8.07 4.06
N LEU A 281 -31.54 -9.38 4.08
CA LEU A 281 -32.79 -9.98 3.61
C LEU A 281 -33.90 -9.66 4.62
N GLN A 282 -35.02 -9.16 4.12
CA GLN A 282 -36.22 -8.85 4.90
C GLN A 282 -37.45 -9.45 4.23
N GLN A 283 -38.52 -9.65 5.00
CA GLN A 283 -39.86 -9.85 4.46
C GLN A 283 -40.41 -8.52 3.91
N ALA A 284 -41.47 -8.58 3.09
CA ALA A 284 -42.07 -7.40 2.46
C ALA A 284 -42.69 -6.37 3.44
N ASP A 285 -42.82 -6.71 4.73
CA ASP A 285 -43.21 -5.79 5.81
C ASP A 285 -42.00 -5.09 6.49
N GLY A 286 -40.78 -5.41 6.07
CA GLY A 286 -39.52 -4.92 6.66
C GLY A 286 -38.96 -5.79 7.78
N THR A 287 -39.64 -6.87 8.19
CA THR A 287 -39.15 -7.80 9.22
C THR A 287 -37.88 -8.50 8.75
N PRO A 288 -36.75 -8.47 9.49
CA PRO A 288 -35.53 -9.20 9.14
C PRO A 288 -35.77 -10.71 8.92
N ALA A 289 -35.18 -11.22 7.84
CA ALA A 289 -35.15 -12.64 7.47
C ALA A 289 -33.70 -13.18 7.37
N SER A 290 -32.71 -12.29 7.30
CA SER A 290 -31.30 -12.56 7.64
C SER A 290 -30.77 -11.50 8.60
N GLU A 291 -29.55 -11.71 9.09
CA GLU A 291 -28.76 -10.62 9.66
C GLU A 291 -28.29 -9.63 8.58
N THR A 292 -27.73 -8.52 9.04
CA THR A 292 -27.02 -7.56 8.20
C THR A 292 -25.62 -8.10 7.89
N VAL A 293 -25.29 -8.21 6.61
CA VAL A 293 -23.98 -8.62 6.10
C VAL A 293 -23.29 -7.40 5.48
N HIS A 294 -22.02 -7.17 5.82
CA HIS A 294 -21.21 -6.16 5.12
C HIS A 294 -20.88 -6.63 3.70
N VAL A 295 -21.02 -5.72 2.75
CA VAL A 295 -20.50 -5.87 1.39
C VAL A 295 -18.98 -5.79 1.48
N ASN A 296 -18.29 -6.74 0.84
CA ASN A 296 -16.84 -6.82 0.89
C ASN A 296 -16.16 -5.69 0.07
N ARG A 297 -14.83 -5.56 0.17
CA ARG A 297 -14.03 -4.52 -0.52
C ARG A 297 -14.00 -4.62 -2.05
N TYR A 298 -14.72 -5.59 -2.62
CA TYR A 298 -14.91 -5.78 -4.06
C TYR A 298 -16.36 -5.52 -4.49
N GLY A 299 -17.22 -5.04 -3.58
CA GLY A 299 -18.64 -4.80 -3.83
C GLY A 299 -19.50 -6.05 -3.70
N ASP A 300 -18.98 -7.20 -3.32
CA ASP A 300 -19.74 -8.46 -3.34
C ASP A 300 -20.28 -8.84 -1.95
N TYR A 301 -21.42 -9.54 -1.93
CA TYR A 301 -22.01 -10.09 -0.71
C TYR A 301 -22.54 -11.50 -0.92
N PHE A 302 -22.70 -12.25 0.17
CA PHE A 302 -23.41 -13.52 0.21
C PHE A 302 -24.29 -13.59 1.47
N ILE A 303 -25.53 -14.05 1.33
CA ILE A 303 -26.49 -14.31 2.42
C ILE A 303 -27.03 -15.74 2.25
N ALA A 304 -26.93 -16.56 3.30
CA ALA A 304 -27.74 -17.76 3.46
C ALA A 304 -28.76 -17.53 4.58
N ALA A 305 -30.03 -17.86 4.32
CA ALA A 305 -31.12 -17.69 5.29
C ALA A 305 -32.10 -18.86 5.21
N SER A 306 -32.46 -19.45 6.35
CA SER A 306 -33.54 -20.45 6.42
C SER A 306 -34.90 -19.74 6.41
N VAL A 307 -35.67 -19.89 5.33
CA VAL A 307 -36.87 -19.06 5.07
C VAL A 307 -38.13 -19.89 4.74
N PRO A 308 -39.34 -19.35 5.03
CA PRO A 308 -40.59 -19.91 4.52
C PRO A 308 -40.63 -20.03 2.99
N VAL A 309 -41.06 -21.18 2.50
CA VAL A 309 -41.00 -21.55 1.06
C VAL A 309 -42.15 -20.96 0.23
N SER A 310 -43.28 -20.61 0.86
CA SER A 310 -44.55 -20.36 0.17
C SER A 310 -45.27 -19.14 0.71
N GLY A 311 -45.66 -18.22 -0.16
CA GLY A 311 -46.52 -17.06 0.15
C GLY A 311 -45.79 -15.82 0.67
N THR A 312 -44.65 -15.99 1.34
CA THR A 312 -43.82 -14.86 1.80
C THR A 312 -43.08 -14.21 0.61
N GLN A 313 -43.26 -12.90 0.45
CA GLN A 313 -42.40 -12.08 -0.40
C GLN A 313 -41.23 -11.53 0.42
N PHE A 314 -40.05 -11.50 -0.18
CA PHE A 314 -38.83 -10.97 0.42
C PHE A 314 -38.30 -9.78 -0.37
N GLN A 315 -37.57 -8.90 0.33
CA GLN A 315 -36.81 -7.81 -0.23
C GLN A 315 -35.38 -7.85 0.32
N LEU A 316 -34.40 -7.44 -0.49
CA LEU A 316 -33.07 -7.12 -0.02
C LEU A 316 -33.03 -5.65 0.33
N LYS A 317 -32.89 -5.32 1.61
CA LYS A 317 -32.56 -3.96 2.03
C LYS A 317 -31.06 -3.75 1.85
N LEU A 318 -30.69 -2.76 1.06
CA LEU A 318 -29.35 -2.19 0.95
C LEU A 318 -29.26 -0.91 1.78
N SER A 319 -28.11 -0.65 2.40
CA SER A 319 -27.77 0.62 3.04
C SER A 319 -26.30 0.95 2.83
N CYS A 320 -26.01 2.17 2.41
CA CYS A 320 -24.71 2.66 1.95
C CYS A 320 -24.60 4.13 2.38
N GLU A 321 -23.97 4.37 3.52
CA GLU A 321 -23.92 5.70 4.17
C GLU A 321 -25.33 6.33 4.29
N GLY A 322 -25.61 7.47 3.65
CA GLY A 322 -26.93 8.11 3.63
C GLY A 322 -27.94 7.49 2.66
N TYR A 323 -27.51 6.62 1.74
CA TYR A 323 -28.37 5.95 0.77
C TYR A 323 -28.97 4.65 1.32
N GLN A 324 -30.28 4.44 1.15
CA GLN A 324 -30.95 3.18 1.46
C GLN A 324 -32.00 2.85 0.39
N VAL A 325 -32.13 1.57 0.05
CA VAL A 325 -33.15 1.06 -0.89
C VAL A 325 -33.54 -0.38 -0.53
N SER A 326 -34.78 -0.77 -0.82
CA SER A 326 -35.22 -2.17 -0.77
C SER A 326 -35.55 -2.66 -2.18
N GLN A 327 -35.00 -3.79 -2.60
CA GLN A 327 -35.31 -4.43 -3.88
C GLN A 327 -36.01 -5.77 -3.65
N ASN A 328 -37.19 -5.96 -4.23
CA ASN A 328 -37.96 -7.20 -4.10
C ASN A 328 -37.26 -8.38 -4.79
N LEU A 329 -37.21 -9.53 -4.11
CA LEU A 329 -36.72 -10.79 -4.70
C LEU A 329 -37.81 -11.43 -5.55
N THR A 330 -37.50 -11.69 -6.82
CA THR A 330 -38.33 -12.54 -7.68
C THR A 330 -38.08 -14.00 -7.31
N ALA A 331 -39.12 -14.69 -6.81
CA ALA A 331 -39.01 -16.11 -6.46
C ALA A 331 -38.84 -17.00 -7.71
N PRO A 332 -37.92 -17.98 -7.72
CA PRO A 332 -37.80 -18.95 -8.81
C PRO A 332 -39.06 -19.79 -9.03
N ALA A 333 -39.21 -20.38 -10.21
CA ALA A 333 -40.27 -21.34 -10.51
C ALA A 333 -40.09 -22.61 -9.66
N GLY A 334 -40.87 -22.72 -8.57
CA GLY A 334 -40.73 -23.76 -7.54
C GLY A 334 -40.52 -23.21 -6.12
N GLY A 335 -40.28 -21.91 -5.97
CA GLY A 335 -40.02 -21.25 -4.69
C GLY A 335 -38.60 -21.47 -4.17
N PHE A 336 -38.33 -21.01 -2.95
CA PHE A 336 -37.02 -21.07 -2.30
C PHE A 336 -36.72 -22.46 -1.69
N LEU A 337 -36.72 -23.49 -2.54
CA LEU A 337 -36.33 -24.86 -2.18
C LEU A 337 -34.87 -25.11 -2.58
N GLY A 338 -34.12 -25.80 -1.72
CA GLY A 338 -32.65 -25.96 -1.76
C GLY A 338 -32.07 -26.80 -2.91
N SER A 339 -32.75 -26.87 -4.05
CA SER A 339 -32.22 -27.35 -5.33
C SER A 339 -32.38 -26.33 -6.46
N ALA A 340 -32.94 -25.15 -6.20
CA ALA A 340 -33.24 -24.11 -7.19
C ALA A 340 -32.08 -23.11 -7.43
N GLY A 341 -30.86 -23.48 -7.04
CA GLY A 341 -29.64 -22.68 -7.25
C GLY A 341 -29.45 -21.51 -6.28
N THR A 342 -28.28 -20.90 -6.36
CA THR A 342 -27.96 -19.59 -5.75
C THR A 342 -28.59 -18.48 -6.59
N ILE A 343 -29.27 -17.52 -5.96
CA ILE A 343 -29.93 -16.40 -6.65
C ILE A 343 -28.97 -15.21 -6.69
N GLU A 344 -28.75 -14.64 -7.88
CA GLU A 344 -28.08 -13.34 -8.01
C GLU A 344 -29.08 -12.20 -7.83
N LEU A 345 -28.72 -11.18 -7.04
CA LEU A 345 -29.41 -9.90 -6.94
C LEU A 345 -28.39 -8.76 -6.79
N SER A 346 -27.78 -8.37 -7.91
CA SER A 346 -26.84 -7.25 -7.98
C SER A 346 -27.57 -5.91 -8.09
N ILE A 347 -27.09 -4.89 -7.36
CA ILE A 347 -27.67 -3.55 -7.25
C ILE A 347 -26.67 -2.51 -7.77
N VAL A 348 -27.17 -1.57 -8.58
CA VAL A 348 -26.44 -0.34 -8.92
C VAL A 348 -27.11 0.83 -8.20
N ILE A 349 -26.37 1.48 -7.32
CA ILE A 349 -26.76 2.73 -6.66
C ILE A 349 -26.71 3.86 -7.72
N PRO A 350 -27.76 4.67 -7.89
CA PRO A 350 -27.79 5.80 -8.81
C PRO A 350 -27.04 7.00 -8.20
N ASN A 351 -25.73 6.84 -8.05
CA ASN A 351 -24.78 7.81 -7.50
C ASN A 351 -23.40 7.56 -8.14
N LYS A 352 -22.59 8.59 -8.34
CA LYS A 352 -21.20 8.49 -8.83
C LYS A 352 -20.23 9.03 -7.78
N ARG A 353 -18.97 8.59 -7.80
CA ARG A 353 -17.93 9.18 -6.94
C ARG A 353 -17.74 10.67 -7.25
N PRO A 354 -17.45 11.51 -6.23
CA PRO A 354 -17.10 12.91 -6.45
C PRO A 354 -15.80 13.04 -7.24
N VAL A 355 -15.70 14.07 -8.07
CA VAL A 355 -14.51 14.32 -8.92
C VAL A 355 -13.71 15.48 -8.37
N ILE A 356 -12.47 15.21 -7.92
CA ILE A 356 -11.52 16.26 -7.55
C ILE A 356 -10.93 16.85 -8.84
N GLN A 357 -11.39 18.04 -9.20
CA GLN A 357 -11.03 18.70 -10.46
C GLN A 357 -9.68 19.45 -10.37
N LYS A 358 -9.41 20.05 -9.21
CA LYS A 358 -8.21 20.85 -8.97
C LYS A 358 -7.89 20.91 -7.48
N MET A 359 -6.61 20.99 -7.15
CA MET A 359 -6.13 21.41 -5.85
C MET A 359 -4.99 22.40 -6.07
N VAL A 360 -4.83 23.37 -5.17
CA VAL A 360 -3.72 24.33 -5.15
C VAL A 360 -3.21 24.54 -3.73
N ALA A 361 -1.92 24.82 -3.61
CA ALA A 361 -1.29 25.32 -2.40
C ALA A 361 -0.68 26.71 -2.69
N VAL A 362 -1.02 27.70 -1.87
CA VAL A 362 -0.66 29.12 -2.11
C VAL A 362 0.06 29.69 -0.89
N GLY A 363 1.23 30.30 -1.10
CA GLY A 363 2.00 30.98 -0.06
C GLY A 363 1.37 32.31 0.38
N PRO A 364 1.84 32.91 1.49
CA PRO A 364 1.34 34.20 1.97
C PRO A 364 1.78 35.38 1.07
N ASP A 365 2.75 35.14 0.19
CA ASP A 365 3.17 36.00 -0.92
C ASP A 365 2.28 35.87 -2.18
N GLY A 366 1.30 34.95 -2.17
CA GLY A 366 0.47 34.63 -3.32
C GLY A 366 1.12 33.68 -4.35
N SER A 367 2.31 33.13 -4.07
CA SER A 367 2.97 32.16 -4.95
C SER A 367 2.23 30.82 -4.96
N LEU A 368 2.16 30.16 -6.11
CA LEU A 368 1.77 28.74 -6.17
C LEU A 368 2.94 27.89 -5.69
N ARG A 369 2.73 27.09 -4.64
CA ARG A 369 3.76 26.24 -4.04
C ARG A 369 3.56 24.78 -4.46
N GLY A 370 4.37 24.27 -5.37
CA GLY A 370 4.38 22.84 -5.73
C GLY A 370 3.31 22.39 -6.74
N ARG A 371 2.95 21.10 -6.74
CA ARG A 371 2.04 20.48 -7.74
C ARG A 371 1.12 19.41 -7.17
N MET A 372 -0.04 19.23 -7.80
CA MET A 372 -0.87 18.03 -7.61
C MET A 372 -0.10 16.80 -8.10
N ILE A 373 -0.18 15.69 -7.35
CA ILE A 373 0.35 14.40 -7.80
C ILE A 373 -0.77 13.66 -8.52
N SER A 374 -0.87 13.87 -9.82
CA SER A 374 -1.78 13.16 -10.72
C SER A 374 -1.02 12.04 -11.43
N ALA A 375 -1.64 10.87 -11.58
CA ALA A 375 -1.07 9.79 -12.37
C ALA A 375 -0.92 10.20 -13.85
N LEU A 376 0.11 9.67 -14.52
CA LEU A 376 0.47 10.08 -15.88
C LEU A 376 -0.66 9.74 -16.88
N PRO A 377 -1.08 10.68 -17.76
CA PRO A 377 -2.16 10.44 -18.71
C PRO A 377 -1.91 9.21 -19.61
N GLY A 378 -2.95 8.41 -19.82
CA GLY A 378 -2.89 7.22 -20.67
C GLY A 378 -2.30 5.97 -20.03
N GLN A 379 -1.70 6.06 -18.84
CA GLN A 379 -1.11 4.89 -18.18
C GLN A 379 -2.12 3.79 -17.85
N ALA A 380 -1.69 2.54 -18.01
CA ALA A 380 -2.56 1.38 -17.83
C ALA A 380 -3.00 1.18 -16.37
N SER A 381 -2.24 1.68 -15.39
CA SER A 381 -2.68 1.70 -13.99
C SER A 381 -3.90 2.59 -13.72
N ASN A 382 -4.15 3.61 -14.53
CA ASN A 382 -5.30 4.53 -14.35
C ASN A 382 -6.65 3.82 -14.50
N ALA A 383 -6.70 2.72 -15.26
CA ALA A 383 -7.90 1.91 -15.43
C ALA A 383 -8.16 0.94 -14.24
N LEU A 384 -7.31 0.96 -13.21
CA LEU A 384 -7.34 -0.04 -12.13
C LEU A 384 -7.89 0.53 -10.81
N PRO A 385 -8.70 -0.26 -10.09
CA PRO A 385 -9.34 0.17 -8.86
C PRO A 385 -8.41 0.20 -7.65
N GLY A 386 -8.63 1.21 -6.80
CA GLY A 386 -8.24 1.19 -5.39
C GLY A 386 -6.81 1.64 -5.06
N ALA A 387 -6.64 1.98 -3.78
CA ALA A 387 -5.38 2.28 -3.12
C ALA A 387 -4.59 1.01 -2.73
N THR A 388 -5.29 -0.12 -2.60
CA THR A 388 -4.84 -1.35 -1.93
C THR A 388 -4.29 -2.41 -2.89
N GLN A 389 -3.95 -2.05 -4.12
CA GLN A 389 -3.52 -2.98 -5.18
C GLN A 389 -2.00 -3.21 -5.24
N PHE A 390 -1.21 -2.16 -5.07
CA PHE A 390 0.24 -2.17 -5.20
C PHE A 390 0.89 -2.13 -3.80
N LEU A 391 2.09 -2.69 -3.66
CA LEU A 391 2.85 -2.77 -2.40
C LEU A 391 2.06 -3.33 -1.19
N SER A 392 0.99 -4.07 -1.46
CA SER A 392 -0.02 -4.54 -0.49
C SER A 392 -0.19 -6.06 -0.49
N TYR A 393 0.49 -6.79 -1.37
CA TYR A 393 0.38 -8.25 -1.52
C TYR A 393 0.64 -9.02 -0.21
N LYS A 394 1.61 -8.53 0.58
CA LYS A 394 1.90 -9.06 1.92
C LYS A 394 0.83 -8.68 2.96
N GLY A 395 0.04 -7.64 2.73
CA GLY A 395 -1.02 -7.12 3.62
C GLY A 395 -0.85 -5.62 3.90
N LEU A 396 -1.65 -5.06 4.79
CA LEU A 396 -1.59 -3.66 5.21
C LEU A 396 -1.49 -3.52 6.74
N ASP A 397 -0.42 -2.83 7.16
CA ASP A 397 -0.18 -2.39 8.53
C ASP A 397 -1.12 -1.28 8.98
N THR A 398 -1.21 -1.08 10.29
CA THR A 398 -1.79 0.13 10.90
C THR A 398 -0.70 1.04 11.44
N LYS A 399 -1.08 2.26 11.82
CA LYS A 399 -0.21 3.20 12.53
C LYS A 399 0.35 2.62 13.85
N LEU A 400 -0.46 1.83 14.57
CA LEU A 400 -0.05 1.16 15.80
C LEU A 400 0.93 0.00 15.52
N SER A 401 0.72 -0.73 14.41
CA SER A 401 1.64 -1.77 13.92
C SER A 401 3.02 -1.17 13.61
N ALA A 402 3.06 -0.06 12.86
CA ALA A 402 4.29 0.68 12.53
C ALA A 402 5.03 1.18 13.77
N CYS A 403 4.32 1.78 14.73
CA CYS A 403 4.93 2.25 15.96
C CYS A 403 5.51 1.09 16.79
N ASN A 404 4.78 -0.03 16.93
CA ASN A 404 5.26 -1.20 17.66
C ASN A 404 6.47 -1.87 16.98
N TYR A 405 6.55 -1.86 15.65
CA TYR A 405 7.74 -2.30 14.91
C TYR A 405 8.96 -1.46 15.28
N TYR A 406 8.87 -0.12 15.18
CA TYR A 406 9.95 0.78 15.55
C TYR A 406 10.31 0.72 17.04
N LYS A 407 9.33 0.52 17.92
CA LYS A 407 9.56 0.29 19.36
C LYS A 407 10.33 -1.01 19.58
N GLY A 408 10.02 -2.06 18.81
CA GLY A 408 10.78 -3.31 18.78
C GLY A 408 12.25 -3.14 18.39
N LEU A 409 12.57 -2.13 17.56
CA LEU A 409 13.93 -1.79 17.14
C LEU A 409 14.67 -0.81 18.07
N GLY A 410 13.98 -0.15 19.00
CA GLY A 410 14.54 0.97 19.78
C GLY A 410 14.58 2.31 19.02
N ALA A 411 13.90 2.42 17.88
CA ALA A 411 13.79 3.66 17.12
C ALA A 411 12.73 4.62 17.68
N VAL A 412 11.83 4.14 18.55
CA VAL A 412 10.96 4.98 19.39
C VAL A 412 10.99 4.48 20.83
N LYS A 413 10.80 5.40 21.79
CA LYS A 413 10.71 5.08 23.21
C LYS A 413 9.39 4.36 23.55
N ASP A 414 8.26 4.85 23.05
CA ASP A 414 6.94 4.26 23.31
C ASP A 414 5.90 4.59 22.22
N CYS A 415 4.71 4.01 22.34
CA CYS A 415 3.55 4.20 21.46
C CYS A 415 2.31 4.52 22.30
N ASP A 416 1.48 5.48 21.86
CA ASP A 416 0.13 5.61 22.42
C ASP A 416 -0.88 4.64 21.77
N ALA A 417 -2.11 4.63 22.28
CA ALA A 417 -3.18 3.74 21.80
C ALA A 417 -3.66 4.06 20.36
N GLN A 418 -3.23 5.18 19.77
CA GLN A 418 -3.51 5.59 18.39
C GLN A 418 -2.28 5.37 17.49
N GLY A 419 -1.21 4.75 18.00
CA GLY A 419 0.03 4.52 17.27
C GLY A 419 0.88 5.78 17.04
N ASN A 420 0.65 6.87 17.78
CA ASN A 420 1.58 8.00 17.74
C ASN A 420 2.88 7.60 18.44
N MET A 421 3.99 7.86 17.74
CA MET A 421 5.35 7.58 18.22
C MET A 421 5.74 8.59 19.31
N GLN A 422 6.09 8.09 20.49
CA GLN A 422 6.58 8.89 21.61
C GLN A 422 8.10 8.81 21.66
N GLY A 423 8.78 9.93 21.46
CA GLY A 423 10.25 10.01 21.43
C GLY A 423 10.85 9.12 20.35
N ALA A 424 10.84 9.61 19.11
CA ALA A 424 11.46 8.93 17.97
C ALA A 424 12.92 9.39 17.76
N ILE A 425 13.75 8.54 17.18
CA ILE A 425 15.06 8.93 16.64
C ILE A 425 14.89 9.75 15.35
N THR A 426 15.89 10.55 15.02
CA THR A 426 15.98 11.25 13.73
C THR A 426 16.91 10.53 12.74
N LEU A 427 16.87 10.94 11.48
CA LEU A 427 17.87 10.54 10.47
C LEU A 427 19.31 10.88 10.91
N ASP A 428 19.50 12.01 11.61
CA ASP A 428 20.81 12.41 12.13
C ASP A 428 21.33 11.44 13.20
N ASP A 429 20.45 10.96 14.09
CA ASP A 429 20.76 9.95 15.08
C ASP A 429 21.10 8.60 14.43
N TRP A 430 20.32 8.18 13.43
CA TRP A 430 20.57 6.92 12.72
C TRP A 430 21.89 6.97 11.93
N LEU A 431 22.16 8.06 11.22
CA LEU A 431 23.42 8.28 10.50
C LEU A 431 24.63 8.36 11.46
N ARG A 432 24.43 8.88 12.67
CA ARG A 432 25.45 8.95 13.72
C ARG A 432 25.75 7.58 14.31
N ALA A 433 24.71 6.80 14.63
CA ALA A 433 24.85 5.42 15.12
C ALA A 433 25.51 4.51 14.08
N ASN A 434 25.17 4.69 12.80
CA ASN A 434 25.69 3.92 11.68
C ASN A 434 26.92 4.54 10.99
N GLN A 435 27.50 5.61 11.57
CA GLN A 435 28.73 6.27 11.09
C GLN A 435 28.73 6.54 9.57
N LEU A 436 27.69 7.25 9.11
CA LEU A 436 27.44 7.63 7.72
C LEU A 436 27.33 9.16 7.56
N GLY A 437 27.44 9.64 6.32
CA GLY A 437 27.44 11.06 6.00
C GLY A 437 28.54 11.82 6.76
N LYS A 438 28.17 12.91 7.44
CA LYS A 438 29.11 13.71 8.26
C LYS A 438 29.70 12.96 9.48
N TYR A 439 29.22 11.75 9.78
CA TYR A 439 29.72 10.89 10.86
C TYR A 439 30.66 9.78 10.39
N ALA A 440 30.96 9.69 9.08
CA ALA A 440 31.77 8.59 8.54
C ALA A 440 33.23 8.58 9.01
N GLY A 441 33.82 9.74 9.33
CA GLY A 441 35.22 9.81 9.79
C GLY A 441 36.20 9.21 8.78
N SER A 442 36.78 8.06 9.11
CA SER A 442 37.69 7.30 8.24
C SER A 442 37.08 6.01 7.67
N ASN A 443 35.77 5.79 7.82
CA ASN A 443 35.09 4.58 7.37
C ASN A 443 34.97 4.53 5.85
N ALA A 444 35.04 3.31 5.29
CA ALA A 444 34.77 3.09 3.88
C ALA A 444 33.25 3.20 3.61
N VAL A 445 32.85 4.17 2.79
CA VAL A 445 31.47 4.34 2.34
C VAL A 445 31.40 4.12 0.84
N ALA A 446 30.55 3.18 0.40
CA ALA A 446 30.20 2.99 -1.01
C ALA A 446 28.98 3.85 -1.33
N SER A 447 29.05 4.66 -2.40
CA SER A 447 27.99 5.60 -2.76
C SER A 447 27.73 5.61 -4.27
N ALA A 448 26.48 5.80 -4.66
CA ALA A 448 26.07 5.93 -6.06
C ALA A 448 24.85 6.86 -6.20
N THR A 449 24.77 7.60 -7.31
CA THR A 449 23.63 8.46 -7.66
C THR A 449 23.09 8.06 -9.04
N TYR A 450 21.86 7.59 -9.08
CA TYR A 450 21.21 7.03 -10.27
C TYR A 450 19.69 7.15 -10.16
N ILE A 451 18.95 7.03 -11.25
CA ILE A 451 17.48 6.93 -11.24
C ILE A 451 17.08 5.46 -11.42
N ASN A 452 16.26 4.91 -10.51
CA ASN A 452 15.73 3.55 -10.67
C ASN A 452 14.37 3.56 -11.38
N GLN A 453 14.40 3.52 -12.72
CA GLN A 453 13.22 3.65 -13.60
C GLN A 453 12.29 2.42 -13.62
N ARG A 454 12.61 1.31 -12.94
CA ARG A 454 11.76 0.09 -12.90
C ARG A 454 11.16 -0.23 -11.54
N ASP A 455 11.59 0.49 -10.52
CA ASP A 455 11.19 0.33 -9.12
C ASP A 455 10.16 1.41 -8.77
N LEU A 456 10.62 2.62 -8.41
CA LEU A 456 9.76 3.75 -8.02
C LEU A 456 9.92 5.00 -8.92
N ASN A 457 10.79 4.95 -9.93
CA ASN A 457 11.20 6.12 -10.74
C ASN A 457 11.64 7.32 -9.88
N LEU A 458 12.58 7.06 -8.98
CA LEU A 458 13.19 8.06 -8.08
C LEU A 458 14.69 8.18 -8.36
N VAL A 459 15.22 9.40 -8.23
CA VAL A 459 16.65 9.64 -8.07
C VAL A 459 17.05 9.07 -6.71
N ARG A 460 17.92 8.08 -6.70
CA ARG A 460 18.45 7.39 -5.52
C ARG A 460 19.85 7.94 -5.22
N ARG A 461 20.02 8.68 -4.12
CA ARG A 461 21.35 9.03 -3.56
C ARG A 461 21.73 7.98 -2.53
N MET A 462 22.30 6.88 -3.01
CA MET A 462 22.69 5.73 -2.20
C MET A 462 24.02 5.97 -1.48
N SER A 463 24.10 5.54 -0.23
CA SER A 463 25.31 5.50 0.60
C SER A 463 25.25 4.26 1.50
N ALA A 464 26.34 3.51 1.62
CA ALA A 464 26.38 2.31 2.47
C ALA A 464 27.76 2.06 3.08
N THR A 465 27.79 1.42 4.25
CA THR A 465 29.01 1.08 4.99
C THR A 465 28.87 -0.27 5.69
N GLN A 466 30.01 -0.83 6.09
CA GLN A 466 30.12 -2.00 6.95
C GLN A 466 30.98 -1.64 8.16
N LEU A 467 30.38 -1.66 9.36
CA LEU A 467 31.06 -1.36 10.62
C LEU A 467 31.59 -2.63 11.29
N ALA A 468 30.89 -3.76 11.09
CA ALA A 468 31.30 -5.09 11.55
C ALA A 468 30.80 -6.18 10.60
N ALA A 469 31.25 -7.42 10.79
CA ALA A 469 30.76 -8.57 10.01
C ALA A 469 29.23 -8.76 10.13
N ASP A 470 28.66 -8.38 11.28
CA ASP A 470 27.24 -8.41 11.62
C ASP A 470 26.63 -7.00 11.76
N HIS A 471 27.26 -5.96 11.21
CA HIS A 471 26.71 -4.60 11.20
C HIS A 471 26.99 -3.90 9.86
N LEU A 472 25.99 -3.90 8.99
CA LEU A 472 25.98 -3.18 7.72
C LEU A 472 24.82 -2.18 7.68
N ALA A 473 25.03 -1.04 7.03
CA ALA A 473 24.08 0.06 7.00
C ALA A 473 24.02 0.72 5.62
N PHE A 474 22.82 0.91 5.10
CA PHE A 474 22.53 1.57 3.82
C PHE A 474 21.55 2.72 4.07
N ASN A 475 21.80 3.88 3.47
CA ASN A 475 20.88 5.01 3.45
C ASN A 475 20.73 5.53 2.02
N VAL A 476 19.48 5.68 1.57
CA VAL A 476 19.14 6.26 0.29
C VAL A 476 18.16 7.41 0.46
N CYS A 477 18.64 8.62 0.18
CA CYS A 477 17.78 9.81 0.08
C CYS A 477 17.24 9.91 -1.35
N ASN A 478 15.94 10.22 -1.45
CA ASN A 478 15.18 10.05 -2.69
C ASN A 478 14.59 11.36 -3.16
N HIS A 479 14.68 11.63 -4.46
CA HIS A 479 14.15 12.83 -5.11
C HIS A 479 13.35 12.40 -6.36
N PRO A 480 12.41 13.22 -6.87
CA PRO A 480 11.56 12.84 -8.00
C PRO A 480 12.39 12.48 -9.25
N GLY A 481 12.04 11.38 -9.93
CA GLY A 481 12.61 11.02 -11.22
C GLY A 481 12.04 11.84 -12.39
N PRO A 482 12.43 11.52 -13.63
CA PRO A 482 11.88 12.15 -14.83
C PRO A 482 10.41 11.76 -15.01
N ASP A 483 9.58 12.71 -15.44
CA ASP A 483 8.22 12.42 -15.89
C ASP A 483 8.24 11.88 -17.36
N GLY A 484 9.33 12.10 -18.10
CA GLY A 484 9.62 11.58 -19.44
C GLY A 484 10.86 10.65 -19.52
N GLN A 485 11.50 10.60 -20.70
CA GLN A 485 12.56 9.62 -21.03
C GLN A 485 13.81 10.25 -21.70
N THR A 486 14.02 11.56 -21.58
CA THR A 486 15.15 12.23 -22.27
C THR A 486 16.40 12.34 -21.38
N GLN A 487 17.60 12.22 -21.96
CA GLN A 487 18.84 12.33 -21.19
C GLN A 487 18.98 13.69 -20.48
N ALA A 488 18.56 14.79 -21.12
CA ALA A 488 18.59 16.13 -20.51
C ALA A 488 17.67 16.24 -19.27
N GLU A 489 16.58 15.46 -19.23
CA GLU A 489 15.69 15.37 -18.07
C GLU A 489 16.27 14.46 -16.99
N VAL A 490 16.89 13.34 -17.36
CA VAL A 490 17.66 12.47 -16.45
C VAL A 490 18.77 13.25 -15.75
N ASP A 491 19.52 14.07 -16.51
CA ASP A 491 20.57 14.95 -16.01
C ASP A 491 19.99 16.00 -15.05
N ALA A 492 18.96 16.75 -15.46
CA ALA A 492 18.33 17.78 -14.63
C ALA A 492 17.73 17.23 -13.32
N ARG A 493 17.19 16.00 -13.34
CA ARG A 493 16.68 15.33 -12.13
C ARG A 493 17.81 14.85 -11.22
N ILE A 494 18.91 14.33 -11.78
CA ILE A 494 20.11 14.00 -11.00
C ILE A 494 20.72 15.27 -10.39
N ASP A 495 20.81 16.38 -11.13
CA ASP A 495 21.26 17.67 -10.62
C ASP A 495 20.39 18.21 -9.48
N THR A 496 19.06 18.11 -9.61
CA THR A 496 18.09 18.42 -8.52
C THR A 496 18.40 17.58 -7.29
N GLY A 497 18.61 16.27 -7.46
CA GLY A 497 18.97 15.38 -6.36
C GLY A 497 20.31 15.74 -5.72
N LEU A 498 21.34 16.08 -6.52
CA LEU A 498 22.67 16.45 -6.03
C LEU A 498 22.66 17.73 -5.19
N ALA A 499 21.82 18.70 -5.56
CA ALA A 499 21.53 19.90 -4.76
C ALA A 499 20.81 19.61 -3.42
N ASP A 500 20.26 18.39 -3.25
CA ASP A 500 19.40 17.95 -2.14
C ASP A 500 17.96 18.52 -2.18
N ASP A 501 17.64 19.29 -3.23
CA ASP A 501 16.33 19.88 -3.51
C ASP A 501 15.23 18.82 -3.69
N ASN A 502 13.98 19.16 -3.34
CA ASN A 502 12.79 18.33 -3.49
C ASN A 502 12.94 16.91 -2.88
N ARG A 503 13.77 16.74 -1.84
CA ARG A 503 13.92 15.48 -1.11
C ARG A 503 12.55 14.97 -0.66
N VAL A 504 12.18 13.75 -1.07
CA VAL A 504 10.91 13.09 -0.75
C VAL A 504 10.97 12.42 0.63
N ALA A 505 12.01 11.59 0.83
CA ALA A 505 12.28 10.84 2.05
C ALA A 505 13.70 10.26 1.98
N CYS A 506 14.32 9.97 3.13
CA CYS A 506 15.47 9.08 3.21
C CYS A 506 15.02 7.73 3.78
N VAL A 507 15.27 6.65 3.05
CA VAL A 507 15.04 5.28 3.52
C VAL A 507 16.38 4.72 3.99
N ALA A 508 16.42 4.27 5.23
CA ALA A 508 17.57 3.62 5.82
C ALA A 508 17.26 2.14 6.07
N MET A 509 18.24 1.29 5.76
CA MET A 509 18.19 -0.15 6.01
C MET A 509 19.45 -0.58 6.74
N GLU A 510 19.29 -1.49 7.68
CA GLU A 510 20.38 -1.92 8.55
C GLU A 510 20.33 -3.45 8.69
N TYR A 511 21.47 -4.12 8.47
CA TYR A 511 21.64 -5.52 8.84
C TYR A 511 22.50 -5.54 10.10
N SER A 512 21.86 -5.61 11.27
CA SER A 512 22.57 -5.76 12.55
C SER A 512 21.70 -6.39 13.63
N SER A 513 22.31 -6.77 14.75
CA SER A 513 21.60 -7.35 15.90
C SER A 513 20.77 -6.30 16.64
N VAL A 514 19.85 -6.77 17.50
CA VAL A 514 19.08 -5.93 18.44
C VAL A 514 19.13 -6.63 19.80
N PRO A 515 19.58 -5.96 20.89
CA PRO A 515 19.68 -6.59 22.21
C PRO A 515 18.37 -7.25 22.67
N GLY A 516 18.45 -8.54 22.99
CA GLY A 516 17.30 -9.33 23.45
C GLY A 516 16.31 -9.78 22.36
N ARG A 517 16.63 -9.63 21.07
CA ARG A 517 15.74 -9.97 19.94
C ARG A 517 16.40 -10.90 18.91
N ASN A 518 15.60 -11.68 18.19
CA ASN A 518 16.05 -12.66 17.18
C ASN A 518 17.16 -13.62 17.70
N GLY A 519 17.07 -13.99 18.99
CA GLY A 519 18.12 -14.78 19.66
C GLY A 519 19.52 -14.15 19.64
N GLY A 520 19.61 -12.82 19.49
CA GLY A 520 20.87 -12.07 19.36
C GLY A 520 21.47 -12.04 17.96
N LYS A 521 20.84 -12.64 16.95
CA LYS A 521 21.35 -12.67 15.56
C LYS A 521 21.06 -11.35 14.82
N PRO A 522 21.93 -10.92 13.88
CA PRO A 522 21.64 -9.79 13.01
C PRO A 522 20.46 -10.05 12.07
N PHE A 523 19.76 -8.99 11.69
CA PHE A 523 18.68 -9.05 10.71
C PHE A 523 18.43 -7.70 10.03
N THR A 524 17.72 -7.75 8.90
CA THR A 524 17.30 -6.58 8.10
C THR A 524 16.22 -5.76 8.82
N LYS A 525 16.52 -4.47 9.04
CA LYS A 525 15.65 -3.45 9.64
C LYS A 525 15.29 -2.41 8.56
N PHE A 526 14.10 -1.82 8.65
CA PHE A 526 13.68 -0.70 7.80
C PHE A 526 13.40 0.54 8.66
N PHE A 527 13.84 1.71 8.18
CA PHE A 527 13.48 3.01 8.73
C PHE A 527 13.21 3.98 7.58
N THR A 528 12.13 4.76 7.69
CA THR A 528 11.78 5.79 6.71
C THR A 528 11.76 7.14 7.41
N PHE A 529 12.52 8.10 6.90
CA PHE A 529 12.62 9.45 7.45
C PHE A 529 12.07 10.48 6.45
N ALA A 530 11.30 11.43 6.97
CA ALA A 530 10.80 12.57 6.20
C ALA A 530 11.96 13.53 5.84
N PRO A 531 11.72 14.58 5.01
CA PRO A 531 12.78 15.47 4.59
C PRO A 531 13.39 16.32 5.71
N ASP A 532 12.64 16.57 6.79
CA ASP A 532 13.12 17.16 8.06
C ASP A 532 13.89 16.17 8.95
N GLY A 533 14.08 14.94 8.50
CA GLY A 533 14.74 13.86 9.26
C GLY A 533 13.90 13.24 10.36
N SER A 534 12.61 13.57 10.49
CA SER A 534 11.69 12.90 11.43
C SER A 534 11.32 11.49 10.97
N LEU A 535 11.13 10.55 11.91
CA LEU A 535 10.77 9.16 11.60
C LEU A 535 9.30 9.07 11.14
N LEU A 536 9.05 8.42 10.00
CA LEU A 536 7.73 8.26 9.40
C LEU A 536 7.13 6.88 9.69
N ALA A 537 5.86 6.86 10.11
CA ALA A 537 5.07 5.64 10.31
C ALA A 537 4.56 5.04 9.00
N SER A 538 4.38 5.85 7.95
CA SER A 538 3.88 5.46 6.64
C SER A 538 4.69 6.12 5.52
N ILE A 539 4.59 5.57 4.32
CA ILE A 539 5.02 6.25 3.11
C ILE A 539 4.19 5.80 1.89
N ASN A 540 3.76 6.75 1.08
CA ASN A 540 3.17 6.52 -0.24
C ASN A 540 4.28 6.41 -1.31
N LEU A 541 4.60 5.18 -1.74
CA LEU A 541 5.64 4.90 -2.73
C LEU A 541 5.08 4.64 -4.15
N ASP A 542 3.80 4.33 -4.26
CA ASP A 542 3.13 3.86 -5.48
C ASP A 542 2.08 4.85 -6.01
N GLN A 543 1.97 6.04 -5.42
CA GLN A 543 0.94 7.06 -5.71
C GLN A 543 -0.49 6.55 -5.43
N ARG A 544 -0.64 5.54 -4.57
CA ARG A 544 -1.92 4.89 -4.23
C ARG A 544 -2.19 4.95 -2.73
N GLY A 545 -2.01 6.14 -2.15
CA GLY A 545 -2.25 6.40 -0.73
C GLY A 545 -1.11 5.94 0.19
N GLU A 546 -1.04 6.55 1.38
CA GLU A 546 -0.07 6.23 2.42
C GLU A 546 -0.21 4.80 2.94
N LYS A 547 0.90 4.04 2.99
CA LYS A 547 0.96 2.67 3.50
C LYS A 547 1.90 2.60 4.70
N TYR A 548 1.42 1.99 5.78
CA TYR A 548 2.18 1.89 7.04
C TYR A 548 3.37 0.92 6.93
N MET A 549 4.39 1.19 7.75
CA MET A 549 5.59 0.38 7.90
C MET A 549 5.33 -0.82 8.82
N PRO A 550 6.05 -1.95 8.68
CA PRO A 550 7.01 -2.25 7.62
C PRO A 550 6.41 -2.82 6.32
N GLY A 551 5.09 -3.09 6.26
CA GLY A 551 4.40 -3.80 5.18
C GLY A 551 4.72 -3.31 3.77
N THR A 552 4.78 -1.98 3.58
CA THR A 552 5.11 -1.34 2.30
C THR A 552 6.50 -1.71 1.74
N CYS A 553 7.47 -2.02 2.61
CA CYS A 553 8.82 -2.44 2.18
C CYS A 553 8.91 -3.95 1.90
N VAL A 554 8.33 -4.78 2.78
CA VAL A 554 8.39 -6.26 2.66
C VAL A 554 7.58 -6.83 1.50
N ALA A 555 6.75 -5.99 0.84
CA ALA A 555 6.14 -6.32 -0.44
C ALA A 555 7.19 -6.59 -1.55
N CYS A 556 8.33 -5.87 -1.54
CA CYS A 556 9.40 -6.03 -2.54
C CYS A 556 10.70 -6.61 -1.97
N HIS A 557 11.02 -6.35 -0.69
CA HIS A 557 12.22 -6.85 -0.03
C HIS A 557 12.12 -8.30 0.47
N GLY A 558 11.03 -9.00 0.13
CA GLY A 558 10.65 -10.22 0.81
C GLY A 558 10.28 -9.98 2.27
N GLY A 559 9.82 -11.05 2.92
CA GLY A 559 9.37 -10.98 4.31
C GLY A 559 8.92 -12.36 4.76
N SER A 560 9.84 -13.32 4.80
CA SER A 560 9.53 -14.72 5.13
C SER A 560 9.00 -14.92 6.56
N GLN A 561 9.18 -13.92 7.42
CA GLN A 561 8.62 -13.84 8.77
C GLN A 561 7.56 -12.73 8.92
N TYR A 562 7.01 -12.20 7.83
CA TYR A 562 5.94 -11.21 7.83
C TYR A 562 4.76 -11.67 6.97
N ALA A 563 3.55 -11.63 7.54
CA ALA A 563 2.30 -11.80 6.81
C ALA A 563 1.20 -10.93 7.40
N GLY A 564 0.51 -10.19 6.54
CA GLY A 564 -0.63 -9.35 6.89
C GLY A 564 -0.24 -8.01 7.51
N ARG A 565 0.12 -8.05 8.79
CA ARG A 565 0.25 -6.90 9.69
C ARG A 565 1.21 -7.22 10.84
N PHE A 566 2.04 -6.26 11.24
CA PHE A 566 2.89 -6.37 12.42
C PHE A 566 2.03 -6.38 13.71
N PRO A 567 2.25 -7.29 14.68
CA PRO A 567 1.35 -7.41 15.83
C PRO A 567 1.24 -6.14 16.69
N GLU A 568 0.00 -5.74 16.95
CA GLU A 568 -0.34 -4.58 17.80
C GLU A 568 -0.29 -4.88 19.31
N LYS A 569 -0.04 -6.14 19.69
CA LYS A 569 -0.09 -6.67 21.06
C LYS A 569 1.00 -7.72 21.28
N GLY A 570 1.51 -7.82 22.50
CA GLY A 570 2.58 -8.75 22.87
C GLY A 570 3.98 -8.28 22.46
N ASN A 571 4.96 -9.17 22.57
CA ASN A 571 6.37 -8.87 22.33
C ASN A 571 6.85 -9.41 20.98
N ALA A 572 6.29 -8.92 19.89
CA ALA A 572 6.62 -9.38 18.54
C ALA A 572 8.06 -9.07 18.13
N THR A 573 8.74 -10.03 17.51
CA THR A 573 10.09 -9.83 16.98
C THR A 573 10.08 -8.79 15.86
N PRO A 574 11.11 -7.93 15.74
CA PRO A 574 11.25 -7.07 14.57
C PRO A 574 11.89 -7.82 13.38
N TYR A 575 12.23 -9.09 13.53
CA TYR A 575 12.79 -9.92 12.46
C TYR A 575 11.71 -10.30 11.43
N LEU A 576 11.68 -9.57 10.31
CA LEU A 576 10.69 -9.78 9.24
C LEU A 576 11.07 -10.86 8.23
N GLY A 577 12.28 -11.43 8.32
CA GLY A 577 12.77 -12.39 7.31
C GLY A 577 12.91 -11.77 5.91
N ALA A 578 13.27 -10.48 5.85
CA ALA A 578 13.41 -9.65 4.66
C ALA A 578 14.88 -9.44 4.27
N ASN A 579 15.13 -9.06 3.02
CA ASN A 579 16.44 -9.01 2.38
C ASN A 579 16.80 -7.61 1.84
N PHE A 580 18.08 -7.39 1.58
CA PHE A 580 18.56 -6.27 0.77
C PHE A 580 18.42 -6.60 -0.73
N LEU A 581 18.03 -5.62 -1.55
CA LEU A 581 17.88 -5.81 -2.99
C LEU A 581 19.25 -5.69 -3.70
N PRO A 582 19.52 -6.51 -4.73
CA PRO A 582 20.70 -6.35 -5.57
C PRO A 582 20.61 -5.11 -6.48
N PHE A 583 21.76 -4.50 -6.77
CA PHE A 583 21.88 -3.30 -7.60
C PHE A 583 21.98 -3.67 -9.08
N ASP A 584 20.81 -3.73 -9.73
CA ASP A 584 20.65 -4.09 -11.15
C ASP A 584 20.73 -2.86 -12.07
N THR A 585 21.89 -2.60 -12.67
CA THR A 585 22.07 -1.43 -13.55
C THR A 585 21.36 -1.54 -14.90
N ASN A 586 20.74 -2.68 -15.22
CA ASN A 586 19.82 -2.79 -16.37
C ASN A 586 18.51 -2.01 -16.13
N ASN A 587 18.20 -1.70 -14.87
CA ASN A 587 16.99 -1.01 -14.44
C ASN A 587 17.21 0.48 -14.13
N TYR A 588 18.44 0.98 -14.32
CA TYR A 588 18.84 2.33 -13.91
C TYR A 588 19.04 3.28 -15.10
N LEU A 589 18.89 4.58 -14.84
CA LEU A 589 19.34 5.67 -15.70
C LEU A 589 20.44 6.44 -14.99
N PHE A 590 21.44 6.87 -15.75
CA PHE A 590 22.66 7.54 -15.28
C PHE A 590 22.81 8.90 -15.96
N SER A 591 23.59 9.79 -15.37
CA SER A 591 23.82 11.11 -15.96
C SER A 591 24.88 11.06 -17.08
N SER A 592 24.80 12.02 -18.01
CA SER A 592 25.86 12.32 -18.96
C SER A 592 27.02 13.13 -18.34
N HIS A 593 26.84 13.65 -17.12
CA HIS A 593 27.87 14.39 -16.38
C HIS A 593 29.05 13.48 -15.99
N ALA A 594 30.27 14.00 -16.13
CA ALA A 594 31.50 13.26 -15.85
C ALA A 594 31.57 12.77 -14.39
N GLY A 595 31.76 11.45 -14.21
CA GLY A 595 31.79 10.83 -12.88
C GLY A 595 30.44 10.31 -12.38
N LEU A 596 29.34 10.59 -13.10
CA LEU A 596 27.98 10.17 -12.78
C LEU A 596 27.37 9.23 -13.85
N ASP A 597 28.12 8.93 -14.91
CA ASP A 597 27.83 7.85 -15.84
C ASP A 597 27.96 6.46 -15.18
N GLU A 598 27.47 5.42 -15.86
CA GLU A 598 27.50 4.04 -15.34
C GLU A 598 28.92 3.50 -15.15
N ALA A 599 29.87 3.83 -16.05
CA ALA A 599 31.21 3.26 -16.02
C ALA A 599 32.05 3.87 -14.89
N ALA A 600 31.89 5.16 -14.62
CA ALA A 600 32.47 5.83 -13.46
C ALA A 600 31.95 5.25 -12.13
N GLN A 601 30.65 4.89 -12.07
CA GLN A 601 30.02 4.38 -10.85
C GLN A 601 30.10 2.86 -10.69
N ALA A 602 30.46 2.09 -11.74
CA ALA A 602 30.45 0.63 -11.75
C ALA A 602 31.19 -0.02 -10.55
N ALA A 603 32.37 0.51 -10.18
CA ALA A 603 33.14 0.01 -9.04
C ALA A 603 32.41 0.21 -7.69
N ALA A 604 31.73 1.35 -7.51
CA ALA A 604 30.94 1.63 -6.31
C ALA A 604 29.66 0.79 -6.27
N ILE A 605 29.00 0.60 -7.42
CA ILE A 605 27.82 -0.26 -7.55
C ILE A 605 28.16 -1.73 -7.28
N LYS A 606 29.33 -2.20 -7.74
CA LYS A 606 29.86 -3.50 -7.33
C LYS A 606 30.09 -3.56 -5.83
N GLN A 607 30.69 -2.54 -5.21
CA GLN A 607 30.89 -2.55 -3.75
C GLN A 607 29.56 -2.57 -2.99
N LEU A 608 28.52 -1.87 -3.47
CA LEU A 608 27.16 -1.96 -2.94
C LEU A 608 26.61 -3.40 -3.05
N ASN A 609 26.77 -4.07 -4.19
CA ASN A 609 26.41 -5.49 -4.34
C ASN A 609 27.24 -6.44 -3.43
N MET A 610 28.53 -6.16 -3.20
CA MET A 610 29.35 -6.92 -2.24
C MET A 610 28.88 -6.72 -0.80
N LEU A 611 28.41 -5.52 -0.44
CA LEU A 611 27.78 -5.25 0.86
C LEU A 611 26.43 -5.98 0.99
N VAL A 612 25.64 -6.09 -0.07
CA VAL A 612 24.41 -6.94 -0.09
C VAL A 612 24.76 -8.41 0.18
N LEU A 613 25.78 -8.96 -0.49
CA LEU A 613 26.29 -10.32 -0.24
C LEU A 613 26.80 -10.55 1.19
N ALA A 614 27.32 -9.50 1.84
CA ALA A 614 27.83 -9.57 3.22
C ALA A 614 26.73 -9.49 4.29
N THR A 615 25.44 -9.40 3.91
CA THR A 615 24.30 -9.60 4.82
C THR A 615 23.95 -11.10 4.90
N ALA A 616 22.66 -11.46 4.95
CA ALA A 616 22.20 -12.85 4.75
C ALA A 616 21.13 -12.91 3.64
N PRO A 617 21.46 -12.53 2.38
CA PRO A 617 20.49 -12.47 1.31
C PRO A 617 20.08 -13.87 0.82
N SER A 618 18.94 -13.94 0.14
CA SER A 618 18.42 -15.14 -0.52
C SER A 618 19.41 -15.81 -1.48
N THR A 619 19.25 -17.11 -1.71
CA THR A 619 20.03 -17.90 -2.67
C THR A 619 19.94 -17.33 -4.10
N SER A 620 18.77 -16.81 -4.50
CA SER A 620 18.57 -16.16 -5.80
C SER A 620 19.45 -14.90 -5.94
N THR A 621 19.42 -13.99 -4.96
CA THR A 621 20.27 -12.79 -4.93
C THR A 621 21.78 -13.14 -4.93
N GLN A 622 22.19 -14.18 -4.19
CA GLN A 622 23.58 -14.65 -4.19
C GLN A 622 24.02 -15.12 -5.58
N ASN A 623 23.21 -15.97 -6.23
CA ASN A 623 23.48 -16.49 -7.57
C ASN A 623 23.49 -15.38 -8.64
N LEU A 624 22.58 -14.41 -8.53
CA LEU A 624 22.44 -13.29 -9.46
C LEU A 624 23.67 -12.36 -9.43
N ILE A 625 24.10 -11.95 -8.24
CA ILE A 625 25.29 -11.10 -8.08
C ILE A 625 26.56 -11.85 -8.53
N ALA A 626 26.71 -13.13 -8.18
CA ALA A 626 27.81 -13.95 -8.66
C ALA A 626 27.81 -14.09 -10.19
N GLY A 627 26.64 -14.27 -10.80
CA GLY A 627 26.45 -14.37 -12.24
C GLY A 627 26.82 -13.10 -13.00
N TRP A 628 26.32 -11.94 -12.56
CA TRP A 628 26.61 -10.64 -13.19
C TRP A 628 28.11 -10.33 -13.28
N TYR A 629 28.88 -10.64 -12.22
CA TYR A 629 30.30 -10.31 -12.17
C TYR A 629 31.23 -11.44 -12.66
N ALA A 630 30.71 -12.61 -13.04
CA ALA A 630 31.52 -13.77 -13.45
C ALA A 630 32.39 -13.54 -14.71
N LYS A 631 32.02 -12.58 -15.56
CA LYS A 631 32.62 -12.33 -16.89
C LYS A 631 33.68 -11.23 -16.89
N ASP A 632 33.36 -10.09 -16.29
CA ASP A 632 34.17 -8.86 -16.28
C ASP A 632 34.73 -8.52 -14.89
N GLY A 633 34.14 -9.08 -13.83
CA GLY A 633 34.55 -8.83 -12.45
C GLY A 633 34.26 -7.41 -11.94
N THR A 634 33.81 -6.45 -12.77
CA THR A 634 33.61 -5.04 -12.37
C THR A 634 32.23 -4.51 -12.73
N ASN A 635 31.81 -4.72 -13.99
CA ASN A 635 30.52 -4.29 -14.52
C ASN A 635 29.46 -5.39 -14.34
N VAL A 636 28.19 -4.98 -14.23
CA VAL A 636 27.04 -5.88 -14.23
C VAL A 636 26.82 -6.40 -15.66
N ASP A 637 26.92 -7.71 -15.90
CA ASP A 637 26.57 -8.26 -17.21
C ASP A 637 25.06 -8.21 -17.45
N LYS A 638 24.61 -7.17 -18.15
CA LYS A 638 23.20 -6.96 -18.57
C LYS A 638 22.69 -8.06 -19.52
N GLN A 639 23.58 -8.91 -20.05
CA GLN A 639 23.22 -10.08 -20.87
C GLN A 639 23.18 -11.39 -20.05
N TYR A 640 23.37 -11.34 -18.73
CA TYR A 640 23.36 -12.53 -17.87
C TYR A 640 22.03 -13.28 -17.93
N LEU A 641 22.11 -14.55 -18.35
CA LEU A 641 21.04 -15.53 -18.33
C LEU A 641 21.31 -16.54 -17.19
N PRO A 642 20.40 -16.67 -16.20
CA PRO A 642 20.49 -17.72 -15.19
C PRO A 642 20.49 -19.12 -15.82
N PRO A 643 21.15 -20.13 -15.20
CA PRO A 643 21.22 -21.49 -15.75
C PRO A 643 19.86 -22.13 -16.06
N ALA A 644 18.79 -21.77 -15.34
CA ALA A 644 17.44 -22.27 -15.59
C ALA A 644 16.86 -21.76 -16.92
N TRP A 645 17.21 -20.55 -17.35
CA TRP A 645 16.77 -19.93 -18.61
C TRP A 645 17.74 -20.21 -19.77
N ALA A 646 19.04 -20.14 -19.52
CA ALA A 646 20.08 -20.34 -20.55
C ALA A 646 19.97 -21.72 -21.22
N GLY A 647 19.58 -22.75 -20.47
CA GLY A 647 19.38 -24.12 -20.97
C GLY A 647 17.94 -24.51 -21.29
N PHE A 648 16.98 -23.57 -21.34
CA PHE A 648 15.56 -23.90 -21.50
C PHE A 648 15.14 -24.05 -22.97
N ASP A 649 14.54 -25.20 -23.29
CA ASP A 649 13.80 -25.44 -24.54
C ASP A 649 12.29 -25.23 -24.32
N PRO A 650 11.65 -24.21 -24.91
CA PRO A 650 10.21 -23.98 -24.78
C PRO A 650 9.34 -25.10 -25.34
N ALA A 651 9.82 -25.86 -26.33
CA ALA A 651 9.07 -26.98 -26.90
C ALA A 651 8.80 -28.08 -25.85
N SER A 652 9.70 -28.25 -24.87
CA SER A 652 9.51 -29.15 -23.71
C SER A 652 8.30 -28.80 -22.83
N ARG A 653 7.73 -27.59 -22.97
CA ARG A 653 6.51 -27.10 -22.30
C ARG A 653 5.33 -26.90 -23.26
N GLY A 654 5.48 -27.27 -24.54
CA GLY A 654 4.47 -27.00 -25.58
C GLY A 654 4.38 -25.52 -25.98
N ILE A 655 5.33 -24.68 -25.57
CA ILE A 655 5.40 -23.27 -25.94
C ILE A 655 6.01 -23.17 -27.34
N ASN A 656 5.28 -22.58 -28.28
CA ASN A 656 5.73 -22.40 -29.66
C ASN A 656 6.70 -21.21 -29.79
N ALA A 657 7.91 -21.37 -29.25
CA ALA A 657 8.98 -20.37 -29.23
C ALA A 657 10.36 -21.05 -29.21
N THR A 658 11.42 -20.32 -29.56
CA THR A 658 12.81 -20.83 -29.53
C THR A 658 13.52 -20.55 -28.20
N GLN A 659 14.66 -21.20 -27.97
CA GLN A 659 15.57 -20.87 -26.86
C GLN A 659 16.07 -19.41 -26.91
N ALA A 660 16.20 -18.83 -28.12
CA ALA A 660 16.54 -17.42 -28.29
C ALA A 660 15.37 -16.50 -27.87
N ASP A 661 14.13 -16.92 -28.13
CA ASP A 661 12.93 -16.22 -27.66
C ASP A 661 12.78 -16.30 -26.14
N ALA A 662 13.07 -17.46 -25.52
CA ALA A 662 13.12 -17.58 -24.05
C ALA A 662 14.16 -16.62 -23.45
N SER A 663 15.33 -16.51 -24.11
CA SER A 663 16.38 -15.55 -23.73
C SER A 663 15.92 -14.09 -23.90
N LYS A 664 15.25 -13.75 -25.02
CA LYS A 664 14.67 -12.39 -25.21
C LYS A 664 13.62 -12.10 -24.15
N PHE A 665 12.70 -13.03 -23.90
CA PHE A 665 11.63 -12.90 -22.90
C PHE A 665 12.20 -12.64 -21.51
N TYR A 666 13.14 -13.48 -21.03
CA TYR A 666 13.76 -13.28 -19.73
C TYR A 666 14.46 -11.92 -19.62
N LEU A 667 15.33 -11.58 -20.58
CA LEU A 667 16.10 -10.33 -20.54
C LEU A 667 15.23 -9.05 -20.69
N ASN A 668 14.02 -9.17 -21.23
CA ASN A 668 13.15 -8.01 -21.53
C ASN A 668 11.86 -7.91 -20.73
N VAL A 669 11.49 -8.95 -19.99
CA VAL A 669 10.32 -8.97 -19.08
C VAL A 669 10.81 -9.26 -17.67
N VAL A 670 11.29 -10.49 -17.43
CA VAL A 670 11.60 -10.99 -16.07
C VAL A 670 12.71 -10.14 -15.44
N ALA A 671 13.82 -9.98 -16.15
CA ALA A 671 14.99 -9.21 -15.71
C ALA A 671 14.69 -7.74 -15.40
N THR A 672 13.79 -7.11 -16.16
CA THR A 672 13.50 -5.67 -16.06
C THR A 672 12.31 -5.30 -15.19
N SER A 673 11.42 -6.25 -14.91
CA SER A 673 10.08 -5.95 -14.37
C SER A 673 9.65 -6.86 -13.21
N CYS A 674 10.38 -7.94 -12.94
CA CYS A 674 10.04 -8.89 -11.87
C CYS A 674 11.25 -9.19 -10.96
N ARG A 675 12.42 -9.47 -11.55
CA ARG A 675 13.63 -10.00 -10.88
C ARG A 675 14.04 -9.22 -9.65
N THR A 676 14.06 -7.89 -9.70
CA THR A 676 14.56 -7.03 -8.60
C THR A 676 13.92 -7.35 -7.25
N CYS A 677 12.60 -7.49 -7.20
CA CYS A 677 11.90 -7.85 -5.97
C CYS A 677 11.81 -9.37 -5.78
N HIS A 678 11.57 -10.12 -6.87
CA HIS A 678 11.42 -11.58 -6.79
C HIS A 678 12.68 -12.33 -6.34
N ALA A 679 13.89 -11.83 -6.67
CA ALA A 679 15.14 -12.38 -6.15
C ALA A 679 15.23 -12.26 -4.63
N ALA A 680 14.61 -11.25 -4.01
CA ALA A 680 14.61 -11.03 -2.57
C ALA A 680 13.49 -11.80 -1.81
N MET A 681 12.62 -12.52 -2.51
CA MET A 681 11.58 -13.37 -1.93
C MET A 681 12.14 -14.74 -1.47
N ARG A 682 11.27 -15.61 -0.93
CA ARG A 682 11.59 -17.03 -0.71
C ARG A 682 11.74 -17.78 -2.05
N ASP A 683 12.44 -18.91 -2.03
CA ASP A 683 12.80 -19.70 -3.22
C ASP A 683 11.62 -20.10 -4.14
N ASN A 684 10.38 -20.15 -3.62
CA ASN A 684 9.16 -20.41 -4.42
C ASN A 684 8.75 -19.24 -5.34
N PHE A 685 9.36 -18.07 -5.17
CA PHE A 685 9.19 -16.87 -6.01
C PHE A 685 10.47 -16.51 -6.78
N ASP A 686 11.51 -17.34 -6.70
CA ASP A 686 12.73 -17.21 -7.50
C ASP A 686 12.44 -17.48 -8.99
N TRP A 687 12.39 -16.41 -9.78
CA TRP A 687 12.18 -16.45 -11.23
C TRP A 687 13.46 -16.72 -12.03
N ASP A 688 14.64 -16.61 -11.41
CA ASP A 688 15.92 -16.89 -12.05
C ASP A 688 16.25 -18.40 -11.95
N GLY A 689 15.68 -19.09 -10.96
CA GLY A 689 15.80 -20.53 -10.74
C GLY A 689 14.69 -21.41 -11.34
N LYS A 690 14.69 -22.66 -10.86
CA LYS A 690 13.70 -23.70 -11.18
C LYS A 690 13.55 -24.67 -10.00
N GLU A 691 12.47 -25.43 -10.00
CA GLU A 691 12.20 -26.40 -8.92
C GLU A 691 13.18 -27.59 -8.98
N ALA A 692 13.38 -28.27 -7.86
CA ALA A 692 14.24 -29.45 -7.80
C ALA A 692 13.69 -30.55 -8.72
N GLY A 693 14.50 -30.98 -9.69
CA GLY A 693 14.11 -31.95 -10.72
C GLY A 693 13.33 -31.38 -11.91
N ALA A 694 12.93 -30.09 -11.91
CA ALA A 694 12.23 -29.48 -13.03
C ALA A 694 13.15 -29.28 -14.26
N THR A 695 12.54 -29.32 -15.46
CA THR A 695 13.22 -29.05 -16.74
C THR A 695 13.06 -27.59 -17.22
N PHE A 696 12.21 -26.80 -16.57
CA PHE A 696 11.79 -25.46 -16.98
C PHE A 696 11.94 -24.43 -15.84
N PRO A 697 12.13 -23.12 -16.12
CA PRO A 697 12.16 -22.04 -15.13
C PRO A 697 10.91 -22.01 -14.22
N ARG A 698 11.05 -21.67 -12.94
CA ARG A 698 9.93 -21.75 -11.97
C ARG A 698 8.73 -20.89 -12.37
N LEU A 699 8.97 -19.69 -12.92
CA LEU A 699 7.93 -18.79 -13.43
C LEU A 699 6.97 -19.49 -14.43
N LEU A 700 7.50 -20.40 -15.25
CA LEU A 700 6.69 -21.14 -16.23
C LEU A 700 5.90 -22.30 -15.61
N GLY A 701 6.07 -22.61 -14.33
CA GLY A 701 5.14 -23.45 -13.58
C GLY A 701 3.72 -22.89 -13.57
N PHE A 702 3.59 -21.56 -13.69
CA PHE A 702 2.32 -20.83 -13.70
C PHE A 702 1.78 -20.51 -15.11
N SER A 703 2.46 -20.95 -16.18
CA SER A 703 2.05 -20.69 -17.57
C SER A 703 0.64 -21.22 -17.86
N GLY A 704 -0.28 -20.35 -18.33
CA GLY A 704 -1.64 -20.76 -18.68
C GLY A 704 -2.70 -20.61 -17.59
N SER A 705 -2.37 -20.02 -16.43
CA SER A 705 -3.39 -19.51 -15.51
C SER A 705 -4.19 -18.37 -16.18
N PRO A 706 -5.54 -18.38 -16.21
CA PRO A 706 -6.36 -17.36 -16.89
C PRO A 706 -6.46 -16.03 -16.11
N LYS A 707 -5.43 -15.70 -15.33
CA LYS A 707 -5.45 -14.74 -14.21
C LYS A 707 -4.05 -14.08 -14.08
N LEU A 708 -3.81 -13.04 -14.89
CA LEU A 708 -2.58 -12.21 -14.97
C LEU A 708 -1.25 -12.97 -14.80
N CYS A 709 -0.54 -13.23 -15.89
CA CYS A 709 0.88 -13.62 -15.88
C CYS A 709 1.24 -14.77 -14.93
N GLY A 710 0.35 -15.75 -14.75
CA GLY A 710 0.57 -16.86 -13.83
C GLY A 710 0.15 -16.61 -12.37
N GLY A 711 -0.56 -15.53 -12.07
CA GLY A 711 -1.20 -15.37 -10.77
C GLY A 711 -2.17 -16.51 -10.45
N SER A 712 -2.37 -16.78 -9.17
CA SER A 712 -3.57 -17.50 -8.73
C SER A 712 -4.82 -16.64 -8.98
N GLU A 713 -6.00 -17.25 -8.92
CA GLU A 713 -7.25 -16.51 -8.97
C GLU A 713 -7.33 -15.41 -7.90
N ASP A 714 -6.81 -15.68 -6.69
CA ASP A 714 -6.71 -14.67 -5.64
C ASP A 714 -5.77 -13.52 -6.00
N VAL A 715 -4.59 -13.82 -6.58
CA VAL A 715 -3.63 -12.80 -7.06
C VAL A 715 -4.29 -11.87 -8.09
N ALA A 716 -5.09 -12.39 -9.02
CA ALA A 716 -5.76 -11.56 -10.01
C ALA A 716 -7.02 -10.85 -9.50
N ILE A 717 -7.88 -11.50 -8.69
CA ILE A 717 -9.08 -10.84 -8.14
C ILE A 717 -8.71 -9.71 -7.18
N ASN A 718 -7.64 -9.88 -6.40
CA ASN A 718 -7.11 -8.84 -5.52
C ASN A 718 -6.12 -7.92 -6.27
N ALA A 719 -5.80 -8.29 -7.52
CA ALA A 719 -4.78 -7.73 -8.41
C ALA A 719 -3.42 -7.45 -7.75
N SER A 720 -3.11 -8.22 -6.70
CA SER A 720 -1.98 -8.01 -5.80
C SER A 720 -0.75 -8.76 -6.29
N MET A 721 0.24 -8.03 -6.78
CA MET A 721 1.59 -8.53 -7.05
C MET A 721 2.58 -7.78 -6.13
N PRO A 722 3.80 -8.32 -5.88
CA PRO A 722 4.84 -7.59 -5.16
C PRO A 722 5.31 -6.32 -5.88
N ASN A 723 5.05 -6.20 -7.19
CA ASN A 723 5.45 -5.08 -8.04
C ASN A 723 4.91 -3.72 -7.57
N ALA A 724 5.71 -2.67 -7.77
CA ALA A 724 5.26 -1.28 -7.71
C ALA A 724 4.47 -0.89 -8.98
N LEU A 725 3.72 0.21 -8.90
CA LEU A 725 2.93 0.76 -10.02
C LEU A 725 3.80 1.07 -11.24
N ILE A 726 4.96 1.71 -11.02
CA ILE A 726 5.95 2.04 -12.06
C ILE A 726 6.48 0.77 -12.76
N SER A 727 6.77 -0.31 -12.01
CA SER A 727 7.26 -1.58 -12.58
C SER A 727 6.29 -2.19 -13.59
N ARG A 728 4.99 -2.04 -13.31
CA ARG A 728 3.89 -2.51 -14.16
C ARG A 728 3.69 -1.61 -15.36
N ASP A 729 3.56 -0.30 -15.15
CA ASP A 729 3.23 0.66 -16.21
C ASP A 729 4.36 0.71 -17.26
N HIS A 730 5.63 0.79 -16.83
CA HIS A 730 6.77 0.73 -17.74
C HIS A 730 6.98 -0.67 -18.38
N LEU A 731 6.31 -1.73 -17.91
CA LEU A 731 6.23 -3.01 -18.64
C LEU A 731 5.14 -2.94 -19.72
N HIS A 732 3.94 -2.46 -19.41
CA HIS A 732 2.86 -2.29 -20.38
C HIS A 732 3.29 -1.38 -21.54
N ASP A 733 3.87 -0.21 -21.26
CA ASP A 733 4.43 0.70 -22.29
C ASP A 733 5.44 -0.02 -23.22
N LYS A 734 6.25 -0.91 -22.66
CA LYS A 734 7.25 -1.69 -23.42
C LYS A 734 6.60 -2.77 -24.29
N LEU A 735 5.49 -3.39 -23.85
CA LEU A 735 4.73 -4.37 -24.62
C LEU A 735 3.92 -3.71 -25.74
N VAL A 736 3.39 -2.51 -25.50
CA VAL A 736 2.75 -1.67 -26.53
C VAL A 736 3.78 -1.23 -27.59
N ALA A 737 5.02 -0.92 -27.18
CA ALA A 737 6.09 -0.49 -28.09
C ALA A 737 6.78 -1.62 -28.86
N ASP A 738 6.86 -2.85 -28.32
CA ASP A 738 7.41 -4.04 -29.02
C ASP A 738 6.36 -5.16 -29.14
N PRO A 739 5.59 -5.18 -30.25
CA PRO A 739 4.60 -6.25 -30.52
C PRO A 739 5.20 -7.66 -30.58
N ALA A 740 6.49 -7.81 -30.90
CA ALA A 740 7.15 -9.11 -30.83
C ALA A 740 7.39 -9.52 -29.37
N LEU A 741 7.72 -8.59 -28.47
CA LEU A 741 7.78 -8.85 -27.03
C LEU A 741 6.38 -9.14 -26.46
N ALA A 742 5.32 -8.46 -26.91
CA ALA A 742 3.93 -8.81 -26.57
C ALA A 742 3.57 -10.23 -27.03
N THR A 743 4.04 -10.64 -28.21
CA THR A 743 3.88 -12.02 -28.72
C THR A 743 4.61 -13.03 -27.82
N LEU A 744 5.82 -12.70 -27.34
CA LEU A 744 6.51 -13.55 -26.36
C LEU A 744 5.80 -13.59 -25.00
N MET A 745 5.28 -12.47 -24.52
CA MET A 745 4.49 -12.41 -23.29
C MET A 745 3.27 -13.35 -23.38
N GLN A 746 2.55 -13.28 -24.50
CA GLN A 746 1.42 -14.16 -24.81
C GLN A 746 1.83 -15.63 -24.90
N ALA A 747 2.99 -15.95 -25.50
CA ALA A 747 3.47 -17.33 -25.67
C ALA A 747 3.96 -17.98 -24.37
N PHE A 748 4.71 -17.25 -23.53
CA PHE A 748 5.29 -17.80 -22.30
C PHE A 748 4.34 -17.72 -21.10
N MET A 749 3.53 -16.66 -21.00
CA MET A 749 2.67 -16.41 -19.83
C MET A 749 1.17 -16.64 -20.09
N GLY A 750 0.74 -16.68 -21.35
CA GLY A 750 -0.67 -16.85 -21.72
C GLY A 750 -1.47 -15.54 -21.86
N CYS A 751 -0.84 -14.38 -21.65
CA CYS A 751 -1.44 -13.05 -21.78
C CYS A 751 -0.38 -11.98 -22.06
N SER A 752 -0.66 -10.97 -22.89
CA SER A 752 0.13 -9.72 -22.93
C SER A 752 -0.18 -8.80 -21.75
N ASP A 753 -1.45 -8.81 -21.30
CA ASP A 753 -2.00 -7.89 -20.32
C ASP A 753 -2.79 -8.63 -19.23
N PRO A 754 -2.98 -8.04 -18.04
CA PRO A 754 -3.95 -8.56 -17.09
C PRO A 754 -5.32 -8.71 -17.74
N ALA A 755 -5.88 -9.92 -17.66
CA ALA A 755 -7.32 -10.08 -17.83
C ALA A 755 -8.03 -9.13 -16.84
N PRO A 756 -9.01 -8.33 -17.30
CA PRO A 756 -9.80 -7.51 -16.39
C PRO A 756 -10.59 -8.38 -15.41
N ASP A 757 -11.18 -7.76 -14.39
CA ASP A 757 -12.28 -8.40 -13.68
C ASP A 757 -13.35 -8.81 -14.70
N PRO A 758 -13.70 -10.10 -14.80
CA PRO A 758 -14.61 -10.58 -15.82
C PRO A 758 -16.03 -10.01 -15.66
N ALA A 759 -16.48 -9.74 -14.43
CA ALA A 759 -17.84 -9.29 -14.16
C ALA A 759 -17.95 -7.75 -14.09
N TYR A 760 -17.06 -7.10 -13.33
CA TYR A 760 -17.11 -5.65 -13.08
C TYR A 760 -15.73 -5.02 -13.31
N PRO A 761 -15.41 -4.57 -14.54
CA PRO A 761 -14.05 -4.18 -14.95
C PRO A 761 -13.58 -2.84 -14.36
N LYS A 762 -14.48 -2.07 -13.76
CA LYS A 762 -14.18 -0.96 -12.85
C LYS A 762 -14.53 -1.39 -11.42
N ARG A 763 -13.85 -0.82 -10.43
CA ARG A 763 -14.25 -0.84 -9.01
C ARG A 763 -13.85 0.48 -8.34
#